data_AF-A0A7W7DPH2-F1
#
_entry.id   AF-A0A7W7DPH2-F1
#
_cell.length_a   1.000
_cell.length_b   1.000
_cell.length_c   1.000
_cell.angle_alpha   90.00
_cell.angle_beta   90.00
_cell.angle_gamma   90.00
#
_symmetry.space_group_name_H-M   'P 1'
#
loop_
_entity.id
_entity.type
_entity.pdbx_description
1 polymer ?
#
loop_
_entity_poly.entity_id
_entity_poly.type
_entity_poly.pdbx_seq_one_letter_code
_entity_poly.pdbx_strand_id
1 'polypeptide(L)'
;MQSAANLARAYDHHRRQVEVDQVPFWLGAGLNGLAKELVQQGREKDAALSFQVAHLVLTGDPGEGPPAQHIEKAAFFSRRNLQSLGADTTTALPDPVGSPILVLGDILGGAESIQAEGAGHEQRTERDTEGPRHSGAEREPSTAGELVAQLTRSWAPGRVPIREQNDVLLDHFAGISGQLGALDRDLGREYRADVEAVTAVFPDGLPEDRQDLEALAQRMRRFAFDSRALEERGERRVRWLASATTNYLVWKMPGGIPTNGPQVLIDLMGYIGAILSSEKRYQDSARDLLLDCTEAQVCLAHRLPAVVLGRFPYLRVWLLASVGTYLMLAGPNPSRPQDSYYDPRIHSDDATNRGLHRAQREHWPEILLRQWRDQESLKGACFALASVSGWDDVRAQWLVERIFEASNDDRKELDRNFWSQAVEELMSAARKVRVATNPWSHEESGSSRGNVISSDDAGRLRIPSPVLQAAVAQGLSPGDVITVHGNLFKGRRMPTFLLTNRYGPLSVLKVDYRDKVVREVGNFKRYAKRLHQSNRPSECASHAMEMYLGENGDPLRAIETEYAFEEGEKPLTLSSWIQQAEPDDATAIVDRLLLNTMRPWVAHVRRDRIDLRSEYPIFRPAPASDKQSPDSWASVELARITDPRVRSELGAPLNAHERAAGDWTQKAPGLPEAMARIGDAVEWISPLWFAAELAEVGSGALTAVIDSFEVGLRDFDTLLTLSHGDLHLDNVLCTSGGHLPKTVLIDFESAHYGHVCKDLARLEASVLCQVFTWDQAAATRIAARIADSCFRPEAGLLLPQEDMDLLTHSERVALTVSQRVREIAEGCGQGHWPIRKEEYQLALAGALIPMARYSTMSVPQRWFAITLSTILCSALQHHWQLADWEGGDA
;
A
#
# COMPACT_ATOMS: atom_id res chain seq x y z
N MET A 1 3.96 -38.27 -42.27
CA MET A 1 4.16 -39.57 -42.93
C MET A 1 5.15 -39.49 -44.09
N GLN A 2 4.77 -39.06 -45.30
CA GLN A 2 5.70 -39.02 -46.45
C GLN A 2 7.02 -38.25 -46.15
N SER A 3 6.93 -37.08 -45.52
CA SER A 3 8.10 -36.28 -45.12
C SER A 3 9.02 -37.02 -44.13
N ALA A 4 8.47 -37.86 -43.25
CA ALA A 4 9.26 -38.66 -42.32
C ALA A 4 9.92 -39.87 -43.00
N ALA A 5 9.24 -40.49 -43.99
CA ALA A 5 9.84 -41.52 -44.82
C ALA A 5 10.95 -40.97 -45.73
N ASN A 6 10.82 -39.72 -46.20
CA ASN A 6 11.87 -39.01 -46.94
C ASN A 6 13.05 -38.65 -46.03
N LEU A 7 12.79 -38.16 -44.81
CA LEU A 7 13.82 -37.87 -43.80
C LEU A 7 14.58 -39.14 -43.39
N ALA A 8 13.88 -40.27 -43.24
CA ALA A 8 14.50 -41.56 -42.95
C ALA A 8 15.46 -42.03 -44.06
N ARG A 9 15.09 -41.87 -45.34
CA ARG A 9 15.96 -42.18 -46.49
C ARG A 9 17.15 -41.22 -46.59
N ALA A 10 16.95 -39.93 -46.32
CA ALA A 10 18.04 -38.95 -46.27
C ALA A 10 19.01 -39.22 -45.11
N TYR A 11 18.50 -39.68 -43.97
CA TYR A 11 19.32 -40.10 -42.82
C TYR A 11 20.18 -41.33 -43.14
N ASP A 12 19.58 -42.38 -43.74
CA ASP A 12 20.29 -43.60 -44.15
C ASP A 12 21.44 -43.30 -45.14
N HIS A 13 21.25 -42.30 -46.01
CA HIS A 13 22.28 -41.82 -46.93
C HIS A 13 23.46 -41.10 -46.23
N HIS A 14 23.21 -40.37 -45.14
CA HIS A 14 24.20 -39.52 -44.46
C HIS A 14 24.84 -40.13 -43.20
N ARG A 15 24.35 -41.27 -42.71
CA ARG A 15 24.82 -41.95 -41.48
C ARG A 15 26.34 -42.20 -41.42
N ARG A 16 27.04 -42.28 -42.55
CA ARG A 16 28.46 -42.68 -42.64
C ARG A 16 29.49 -41.62 -42.21
N GLN A 17 29.09 -40.42 -41.74
CA GLN A 17 30.03 -39.30 -41.58
C GLN A 17 30.13 -38.62 -40.20
N VAL A 18 29.24 -38.90 -39.23
CA VAL A 18 29.32 -38.31 -37.87
C VAL A 18 28.78 -39.31 -36.83
N GLU A 19 29.11 -39.14 -35.54
CA GLU A 19 28.46 -39.82 -34.41
C GLU A 19 26.98 -39.40 -34.31
N VAL A 20 26.02 -40.22 -34.75
CA VAL A 20 24.59 -39.86 -34.79
C VAL A 20 23.65 -40.90 -34.17
N ASP A 21 23.95 -41.40 -32.97
CA ASP A 21 23.07 -42.37 -32.29
C ASP A 21 21.74 -41.77 -31.78
N GLN A 22 21.71 -40.47 -31.50
CA GLN A 22 20.53 -39.83 -30.89
C GLN A 22 19.39 -39.55 -31.90
N VAL A 23 19.71 -39.16 -33.14
CA VAL A 23 18.67 -38.77 -34.12
C VAL A 23 17.72 -39.92 -34.48
N PRO A 24 18.18 -41.17 -34.70
CA PRO A 24 17.30 -42.33 -34.85
C PRO A 24 16.36 -42.51 -33.66
N PHE A 25 16.87 -42.34 -32.44
CA PHE A 25 16.08 -42.51 -31.23
C PHE A 25 14.99 -41.44 -31.10
N TRP A 26 15.32 -40.15 -31.26
CA TRP A 26 14.33 -39.06 -31.19
C TRP A 26 13.28 -39.16 -32.31
N LEU A 27 13.70 -39.44 -33.54
CA LEU A 27 12.79 -39.58 -34.69
C LEU A 27 11.91 -40.82 -34.53
N GLY A 28 12.48 -41.95 -34.13
CA GLY A 28 11.75 -43.18 -33.86
C GLY A 28 10.79 -43.06 -32.67
N ALA A 29 11.17 -42.37 -31.59
CA ALA A 29 10.29 -42.10 -30.45
C ALA A 29 9.12 -41.20 -30.84
N GLY A 30 9.36 -40.13 -31.61
CA GLY A 30 8.33 -39.25 -32.13
C GLY A 30 7.33 -39.99 -33.04
N LEU A 31 7.83 -40.86 -33.93
CA LEU A 31 6.99 -41.67 -34.82
C LEU A 31 6.20 -42.76 -34.07
N ASN A 32 6.75 -43.33 -32.99
CA ASN A 32 6.02 -44.24 -32.09
C ASN A 32 4.90 -43.51 -31.32
N GLY A 33 5.16 -42.28 -30.85
CA GLY A 33 4.16 -41.43 -30.19
C GLY A 33 3.02 -41.08 -31.14
N LEU A 34 3.36 -40.60 -32.34
CA LEU A 34 2.39 -40.31 -33.41
C LEU A 34 1.56 -41.54 -33.80
N ALA A 35 2.21 -42.70 -33.92
CA ALA A 35 1.51 -43.94 -34.26
C ALA A 35 0.49 -44.34 -33.17
N LYS A 36 0.85 -44.21 -31.88
CA LYS A 36 -0.06 -44.49 -30.76
C LYS A 36 -1.26 -43.55 -30.73
N GLU A 37 -1.05 -42.27 -31.02
CA GLU A 37 -2.11 -41.27 -31.17
C GLU A 37 -3.05 -41.63 -32.35
N LEU A 38 -2.49 -42.06 -33.49
CA LEU A 38 -3.28 -42.51 -34.64
C LEU A 38 -4.11 -43.78 -34.35
N VAL A 39 -3.64 -44.70 -33.50
CA VAL A 39 -4.47 -45.84 -33.02
C VAL A 39 -5.65 -45.32 -32.19
N GLN A 40 -5.43 -44.38 -31.27
CA GLN A 40 -6.51 -43.80 -30.45
C GLN A 40 -7.56 -43.06 -31.29
N GLN A 41 -7.16 -42.52 -32.45
CA GLN A 41 -8.04 -41.90 -33.44
C GLN A 41 -8.68 -42.90 -34.43
N GLY A 42 -8.51 -44.22 -34.25
CA GLY A 42 -9.06 -45.26 -35.13
C GLY A 42 -8.39 -45.35 -36.51
N ARG A 43 -7.23 -44.71 -36.71
CA ARG A 43 -6.51 -44.63 -37.98
C ARG A 43 -5.42 -45.70 -38.08
N GLU A 44 -5.81 -46.95 -37.86
CA GLU A 44 -4.91 -48.10 -37.69
C GLU A 44 -3.94 -48.30 -38.86
N LYS A 45 -4.36 -48.03 -40.11
CA LYS A 45 -3.49 -48.10 -41.30
C LYS A 45 -2.37 -47.05 -41.29
N ASP A 46 -2.67 -45.82 -40.86
CA ASP A 46 -1.68 -44.75 -40.75
C ASP A 46 -0.75 -44.98 -39.55
N ALA A 47 -1.30 -45.51 -38.46
CA ALA A 47 -0.54 -45.94 -37.29
C ALA A 47 0.45 -47.06 -37.63
N ALA A 48 0.00 -48.09 -38.38
CA ALA A 48 0.85 -49.16 -38.86
C ALA A 48 2.00 -48.62 -39.73
N LEU A 49 1.71 -47.74 -40.70
CA LEU A 49 2.76 -47.08 -41.50
C LEU A 49 3.73 -46.26 -40.62
N SER A 50 3.25 -45.59 -39.58
CA SER A 50 4.08 -44.79 -38.66
C SER A 50 4.97 -45.66 -37.76
N PHE A 51 4.46 -46.78 -37.22
CA PHE A 51 5.30 -47.75 -36.52
C PHE A 51 6.29 -48.45 -37.47
N GLN A 52 5.94 -48.63 -38.75
CA GLN A 52 6.84 -49.25 -39.74
C GLN A 52 8.01 -48.32 -40.09
N VAL A 53 7.74 -47.03 -40.34
CA VAL A 53 8.80 -46.03 -40.55
C VAL A 53 9.63 -45.85 -39.26
N ALA A 54 9.01 -45.85 -38.07
CA ALA A 54 9.75 -45.83 -36.80
C ALA A 54 10.69 -47.02 -36.67
N HIS A 55 10.21 -48.24 -36.98
CA HIS A 55 11.02 -49.45 -36.92
C HIS A 55 12.21 -49.37 -37.89
N LEU A 56 11.98 -49.00 -39.14
CA LEU A 56 13.04 -48.85 -40.16
C LEU A 56 14.10 -47.82 -39.77
N VAL A 57 13.70 -46.66 -39.22
CA VAL A 57 14.63 -45.64 -38.68
C VAL A 57 15.48 -46.19 -37.54
N LEU A 58 14.91 -47.04 -36.68
CA LEU A 58 15.58 -47.60 -35.51
C LEU A 58 16.39 -48.88 -35.80
N THR A 59 16.16 -49.56 -36.93
CA THR A 59 16.88 -50.79 -37.32
C THR A 59 17.69 -50.69 -38.62
N GLY A 60 17.88 -49.48 -39.16
CA GLY A 60 18.79 -49.25 -40.29
C GLY A 60 20.23 -49.67 -39.94
N ASP A 61 20.99 -50.07 -40.96
CA ASP A 61 22.31 -50.74 -40.84
C ASP A 61 23.23 -50.03 -39.83
N PRO A 62 23.60 -50.67 -38.69
CA PRO A 62 24.11 -49.97 -37.52
C PRO A 62 25.47 -49.27 -37.70
N GLY A 63 26.25 -49.61 -38.73
CA GLY A 63 27.67 -49.29 -38.80
C GLY A 63 28.51 -50.30 -38.00
N GLU A 64 29.77 -49.99 -37.72
CA GLU A 64 30.65 -50.87 -36.94
C GLU A 64 30.31 -50.82 -35.43
N GLY A 65 29.39 -51.67 -35.00
CA GLY A 65 29.10 -51.92 -33.59
C GLY A 65 27.68 -52.45 -33.35
N PRO A 66 27.41 -53.09 -32.20
CA PRO A 66 26.05 -53.42 -31.79
C PRO A 66 25.29 -52.11 -31.45
N PRO A 67 24.02 -51.96 -31.87
CA PRO A 67 23.23 -50.77 -31.57
C PRO A 67 23.02 -50.59 -30.06
N ALA A 68 22.96 -49.34 -29.60
CA ALA A 68 22.77 -49.05 -28.18
C ALA A 68 21.41 -49.58 -27.66
N GLN A 69 21.39 -50.15 -26.45
CA GLN A 69 20.22 -50.84 -25.87
C GLN A 69 18.90 -50.04 -25.90
N HIS A 70 18.97 -48.71 -25.82
CA HIS A 70 17.78 -47.86 -25.87
C HIS A 70 17.16 -47.80 -27.29
N ILE A 71 17.98 -47.90 -28.34
CA ILE A 71 17.54 -48.01 -29.74
C ILE A 71 16.92 -49.39 -29.98
N GLU A 72 17.57 -50.48 -29.53
CA GLU A 72 16.99 -51.84 -29.62
C GLU A 72 15.63 -51.93 -28.92
N LYS A 73 15.51 -51.35 -27.72
CA LYS A 73 14.26 -51.33 -26.95
C LYS A 73 13.16 -50.54 -27.68
N ALA A 74 13.48 -49.40 -28.28
CA ALA A 74 12.54 -48.62 -29.09
C ALA A 74 12.14 -49.36 -30.39
N ALA A 75 13.09 -50.03 -31.05
CA ALA A 75 12.83 -50.86 -32.23
C ALA A 75 11.90 -52.03 -31.90
N PHE A 76 12.13 -52.68 -30.75
CA PHE A 76 11.29 -53.76 -30.23
C PHE A 76 9.85 -53.30 -29.94
N PHE A 77 9.66 -52.13 -29.31
CA PHE A 77 8.33 -51.55 -29.12
C PHE A 77 7.63 -51.27 -30.47
N SER A 78 8.34 -50.69 -31.43
CA SER A 78 7.82 -50.43 -32.78
C SER A 78 7.32 -51.71 -33.45
N ARG A 79 8.13 -52.78 -33.40
CA ARG A 79 7.79 -54.11 -33.95
C ARG A 79 6.61 -54.77 -33.24
N ARG A 80 6.58 -54.73 -31.90
CA ARG A 80 5.49 -55.31 -31.12
C ARG A 80 4.15 -54.60 -31.39
N ASN A 81 4.18 -53.28 -31.58
CA ASN A 81 2.99 -52.51 -31.90
C ASN A 81 2.48 -52.78 -33.32
N LEU A 82 3.37 -52.93 -34.32
CA LEU A 82 3.03 -53.41 -35.67
C LEU A 82 2.30 -54.76 -35.63
N GLN A 83 2.87 -55.73 -34.92
CA GLN A 83 2.29 -57.07 -34.76
C GLN A 83 0.91 -57.01 -34.08
N SER A 84 0.71 -56.11 -33.11
CA SER A 84 -0.60 -55.91 -32.47
C SER A 84 -1.66 -55.30 -33.40
N LEU A 85 -1.25 -54.64 -34.49
CA LEU A 85 -2.13 -54.13 -35.55
C LEU A 85 -2.25 -55.11 -36.74
N GLY A 86 -1.72 -56.33 -36.63
CA GLY A 86 -1.76 -57.35 -37.69
C GLY A 86 -0.90 -57.02 -38.92
N ALA A 87 0.07 -56.10 -38.79
CA ALA A 87 0.96 -55.68 -39.87
C ALA A 87 2.39 -56.22 -39.67
N ASP A 88 2.98 -56.76 -40.73
CA ASP A 88 4.38 -57.20 -40.75
C ASP A 88 5.34 -56.07 -41.15
N THR A 89 6.63 -56.22 -40.80
CA THR A 89 7.66 -55.21 -41.08
C THR A 89 8.05 -55.07 -42.56
N THR A 90 7.52 -55.92 -43.44
CA THR A 90 7.96 -56.12 -44.84
C THR A 90 7.12 -55.43 -45.91
N THR A 91 6.06 -54.69 -45.58
CA THR A 91 5.28 -53.93 -46.58
C THR A 91 6.10 -52.80 -47.20
N ALA A 92 6.21 -52.77 -48.53
CA ALA A 92 6.98 -51.75 -49.24
C ALA A 92 6.45 -50.33 -49.00
N LEU A 93 7.36 -49.37 -48.75
CA LEU A 93 7.01 -47.96 -48.65
C LEU A 93 6.49 -47.43 -50.01
N PRO A 94 5.47 -46.56 -50.04
CA PRO A 94 4.95 -46.01 -51.29
C PRO A 94 5.98 -45.13 -52.02
N ASP A 95 5.87 -45.11 -53.35
CA ASP A 95 6.77 -44.38 -54.24
C ASP A 95 6.73 -42.85 -54.03
N PRO A 96 7.86 -42.14 -54.24
CA PRO A 96 7.94 -40.71 -54.01
C PRO A 96 7.27 -39.91 -55.14
N VAL A 97 6.34 -39.03 -54.78
CA VAL A 97 5.97 -37.89 -55.63
C VAL A 97 7.14 -36.90 -55.62
N GLY A 98 7.53 -36.43 -56.81
CA GLY A 98 8.74 -35.63 -57.02
C GLY A 98 8.75 -34.29 -56.26
N SER A 99 9.40 -34.28 -55.10
CA SER A 99 9.86 -33.06 -54.41
C SER A 99 11.35 -33.23 -54.10
N PRO A 100 12.17 -32.16 -54.15
CA PRO A 100 13.59 -32.26 -53.87
C PRO A 100 13.84 -32.83 -52.48
N ILE A 101 14.89 -33.66 -52.36
CA ILE A 101 15.33 -34.21 -51.08
C ILE A 101 15.83 -33.04 -50.23
N LEU A 102 15.24 -32.86 -49.05
CA LEU A 102 15.72 -31.90 -48.05
C LEU A 102 17.13 -32.30 -47.61
N VAL A 103 18.11 -31.42 -47.86
CA VAL A 103 19.49 -31.61 -47.42
C VAL A 103 19.55 -31.36 -45.91
N LEU A 104 20.02 -32.35 -45.15
CA LEU A 104 19.99 -32.29 -43.67
C LEU A 104 20.84 -31.14 -43.08
N GLY A 105 21.80 -30.62 -43.85
CA GLY A 105 22.60 -29.44 -43.49
C GLY A 105 21.76 -28.17 -43.34
N ASP A 106 20.73 -27.97 -44.18
CA ASP A 106 19.92 -26.74 -44.19
C ASP A 106 18.98 -26.64 -42.98
N ILE A 107 18.73 -27.77 -42.30
CA ILE A 107 17.88 -27.85 -41.10
C ILE A 107 18.69 -27.58 -39.81
N LEU A 108 20.01 -27.79 -39.86
CA LEU A 108 20.90 -27.68 -38.70
C LEU A 108 21.87 -26.48 -38.78
N GLY A 109 22.16 -25.98 -39.99
CA GLY A 109 23.02 -24.82 -40.25
C GLY A 109 22.29 -23.49 -40.09
N GLY A 110 22.07 -23.06 -38.85
CA GLY A 110 21.32 -21.84 -38.51
C GLY A 110 22.10 -20.73 -37.79
N ALA A 111 23.43 -20.76 -37.82
CA ALA A 111 24.34 -19.66 -37.42
C ALA A 111 25.75 -19.90 -38.01
N GLU A 112 26.44 -18.83 -38.39
CA GLU A 112 27.70 -18.80 -39.18
C GLU A 112 28.94 -18.84 -38.25
N SER A 113 30.23 -18.97 -38.64
CA SER A 113 30.95 -18.92 -39.93
C SER A 113 32.35 -19.61 -39.83
N ILE A 114 32.87 -20.18 -40.95
CA ILE A 114 34.27 -20.11 -41.49
C ILE A 114 35.47 -20.38 -40.51
N GLN A 115 36.44 -21.32 -40.69
CA GLN A 115 37.44 -21.42 -41.79
C GLN A 115 38.39 -22.66 -41.69
N ALA A 116 39.07 -23.00 -42.82
CA ALA A 116 40.37 -23.72 -42.95
C ALA A 116 40.47 -25.21 -42.51
N GLU A 117 41.19 -26.16 -43.15
CA GLU A 117 42.05 -26.27 -44.35
C GLU A 117 41.67 -27.57 -45.14
N GLY A 118 42.17 -27.95 -46.33
CA GLY A 118 43.08 -27.32 -47.30
C GLY A 118 44.02 -28.35 -47.99
N ALA A 119 43.83 -28.62 -49.30
CA ALA A 119 44.73 -29.47 -50.11
C ALA A 119 44.76 -29.00 -51.57
N GLY A 120 45.95 -28.68 -52.07
CA GLY A 120 46.13 -27.78 -53.23
C GLY A 120 45.89 -28.33 -54.63
N HIS A 121 45.84 -27.38 -55.57
CA HIS A 121 46.66 -27.47 -56.78
C HIS A 121 47.10 -26.09 -57.25
N GLU A 122 48.32 -26.03 -57.80
CA GLU A 122 48.96 -24.79 -58.25
C GLU A 122 48.47 -24.40 -59.65
N GLN A 123 48.25 -23.10 -59.89
CA GLN A 123 48.86 -22.41 -61.03
C GLN A 123 48.77 -20.88 -60.90
N ARG A 124 49.88 -20.21 -61.23
CA ARG A 124 49.95 -18.77 -61.54
C ARG A 124 49.11 -18.50 -62.82
N THR A 125 48.66 -17.29 -63.18
CA THR A 125 49.40 -16.02 -63.21
C THR A 125 48.45 -14.83 -63.47
N GLU A 126 48.75 -13.66 -62.87
CA GLU A 126 48.51 -12.26 -63.29
C GLU A 126 47.29 -11.78 -64.14
N ARG A 127 46.76 -10.60 -63.71
CA ARG A 127 46.03 -9.54 -64.47
C ARG A 127 44.56 -9.82 -64.87
N ASP A 128 43.64 -8.85 -64.89
CA ASP A 128 43.71 -7.40 -64.57
C ASP A 128 42.34 -6.85 -64.08
N THR A 129 42.38 -5.77 -63.29
CA THR A 129 41.38 -4.69 -63.07
C THR A 129 39.87 -4.94 -62.77
N GLU A 130 39.40 -4.13 -61.80
CA GLU A 130 38.04 -3.58 -61.60
C GLU A 130 36.89 -4.44 -61.03
N GLY A 131 36.56 -4.17 -59.76
CA GLY A 131 35.34 -4.57 -59.05
C GLY A 131 35.43 -4.24 -57.55
N PRO A 132 34.51 -3.46 -56.96
CA PRO A 132 34.65 -3.04 -55.56
C PRO A 132 34.42 -4.21 -54.59
N ARG A 133 35.35 -4.37 -53.64
CA ARG A 133 35.19 -5.33 -52.54
C ARG A 133 34.10 -4.86 -51.59
N HIS A 134 32.98 -5.58 -51.52
CA HIS A 134 32.09 -5.52 -50.36
C HIS A 134 32.70 -6.30 -49.20
N SER A 135 33.66 -5.67 -48.51
CA SER A 135 34.04 -6.06 -47.15
C SER A 135 33.04 -5.46 -46.18
N GLY A 136 32.13 -6.28 -45.67
CA GLY A 136 31.17 -5.90 -44.63
C GLY A 136 30.87 -7.09 -43.76
N ALA A 137 31.64 -7.27 -42.67
CA ALA A 137 31.20 -8.14 -41.60
C ALA A 137 30.02 -7.45 -40.91
N GLU A 138 28.83 -8.04 -40.95
CA GLU A 138 27.70 -7.53 -40.18
C GLU A 138 28.04 -7.67 -38.69
N ARG A 139 28.11 -6.53 -38.01
CA ARG A 139 28.40 -6.46 -36.58
C ARG A 139 27.16 -6.96 -35.83
N GLU A 140 27.30 -8.05 -35.07
CA GLU A 140 26.22 -8.50 -34.16
C GLU A 140 25.76 -7.29 -33.31
N PRO A 141 24.45 -6.95 -33.32
CA PRO A 141 23.96 -5.76 -32.64
C PRO A 141 24.13 -5.92 -31.13
N SER A 142 24.76 -4.95 -30.50
CA SER A 142 25.04 -4.97 -29.06
C SER A 142 23.87 -4.47 -28.23
N THR A 143 23.05 -3.56 -28.77
CA THR A 143 21.87 -2.96 -28.13
C THR A 143 20.57 -3.24 -28.91
N ALA A 144 19.42 -3.05 -28.27
CA ALA A 144 18.13 -3.19 -28.95
C ALA A 144 17.94 -2.16 -30.07
N GLY A 145 18.46 -0.94 -29.88
CA GLY A 145 18.43 0.13 -30.89
C GLY A 145 19.28 -0.19 -32.12
N GLU A 146 20.44 -0.84 -31.95
CA GLU A 146 21.26 -1.30 -33.08
C GLU A 146 20.54 -2.40 -33.88
N LEU A 147 19.91 -3.37 -33.21
CA LEU A 147 19.13 -4.42 -33.88
C LEU A 147 17.96 -3.84 -34.68
N VAL A 148 17.26 -2.85 -34.12
CA VAL A 148 16.18 -2.15 -34.81
C VAL A 148 16.73 -1.36 -36.00
N ALA A 149 17.77 -0.54 -35.81
CA ALA A 149 18.34 0.29 -36.88
C ALA A 149 18.93 -0.51 -38.06
N GLN A 150 19.37 -1.76 -37.82
CA GLN A 150 19.73 -2.70 -38.88
C GLN A 150 18.50 -3.16 -39.69
N LEU A 151 17.37 -3.40 -39.02
CA LEU A 151 16.12 -3.90 -39.62
C LEU A 151 15.25 -2.82 -40.27
N THR A 152 15.16 -1.61 -39.71
CA THR A 152 14.28 -0.54 -40.22
C THR A 152 14.56 -0.18 -41.69
N ARG A 153 15.78 -0.45 -42.17
CA ARG A 153 16.22 -0.22 -43.56
C ARG A 153 15.55 -1.14 -44.58
N SER A 154 15.04 -2.30 -44.18
CA SER A 154 14.37 -3.26 -45.07
C SER A 154 12.84 -3.24 -44.96
N TRP A 155 12.27 -2.55 -43.97
CA TRP A 155 10.84 -2.56 -43.72
C TRP A 155 10.02 -1.77 -44.77
N ALA A 156 8.88 -2.33 -45.17
CA ALA A 156 7.92 -1.68 -46.04
C ALA A 156 7.38 -0.35 -45.44
N PRO A 157 6.85 0.60 -46.24
CA PRO A 157 6.27 1.84 -45.73
C PRO A 157 5.03 1.58 -44.84
N GLY A 158 4.92 2.28 -43.70
CA GLY A 158 3.85 2.13 -42.71
C GLY A 158 4.42 1.88 -41.31
N ARG A 159 4.02 2.67 -40.31
CA ARG A 159 4.60 2.65 -38.96
C ARG A 159 3.56 2.91 -37.87
N VAL A 160 3.45 2.01 -36.91
CA VAL A 160 2.58 2.13 -35.73
C VAL A 160 3.34 2.79 -34.56
N PRO A 161 2.77 3.79 -33.87
CA PRO A 161 3.36 4.36 -32.66
C PRO A 161 3.53 3.31 -31.55
N ILE A 162 4.77 3.05 -31.14
CA ILE A 162 5.08 2.02 -30.13
C ILE A 162 4.50 2.33 -28.74
N ARG A 163 4.35 3.61 -28.39
CA ARG A 163 3.79 4.05 -27.11
C ARG A 163 2.35 3.56 -26.92
N GLU A 164 1.48 3.80 -27.91
CA GLU A 164 0.09 3.35 -27.91
C GLU A 164 -0.02 1.82 -27.75
N GLN A 165 0.90 1.07 -28.37
CA GLN A 165 0.91 -0.39 -28.29
C GLN A 165 1.41 -0.91 -26.94
N ASN A 166 2.28 -0.16 -26.26
CA ASN A 166 2.69 -0.44 -24.89
C ASN A 166 1.60 -0.09 -23.87
N ASP A 167 0.80 0.94 -24.11
CA ASP A 167 -0.37 1.27 -23.29
C ASP A 167 -1.43 0.14 -23.41
N VAL A 168 -1.72 -0.33 -24.63
CA VAL A 168 -2.64 -1.48 -24.84
C VAL A 168 -2.08 -2.80 -24.29
N LEU A 169 -0.76 -2.99 -24.29
CA LEU A 169 -0.11 -4.13 -23.61
C LEU A 169 -0.21 -4.01 -22.08
N LEU A 170 -0.10 -2.80 -21.52
CA LEU A 170 -0.28 -2.54 -20.09
C LEU A 170 -1.73 -2.82 -19.67
N ASP A 171 -2.72 -2.38 -20.44
CA ASP A 171 -4.14 -2.73 -20.22
C ASP A 171 -4.37 -4.24 -20.25
N HIS A 172 -3.72 -4.95 -21.19
CA HIS A 172 -3.81 -6.41 -21.26
C HIS A 172 -3.19 -7.08 -20.04
N PHE A 173 -2.02 -6.60 -19.60
CA PHE A 173 -1.33 -7.10 -18.41
C PHE A 173 -2.11 -6.79 -17.12
N ALA A 174 -2.73 -5.62 -17.02
CA ALA A 174 -3.67 -5.25 -15.96
C ALA A 174 -4.89 -6.18 -15.94
N GLY A 175 -5.49 -6.46 -17.11
CA GLY A 175 -6.60 -7.41 -17.25
C GLY A 175 -6.25 -8.85 -16.86
N ILE A 176 -4.99 -9.27 -17.01
CA ILE A 176 -4.49 -10.57 -16.51
C ILE A 176 -4.34 -10.56 -14.99
N SER A 177 -3.75 -9.50 -14.44
CA SER A 177 -3.43 -9.33 -13.02
C SER A 177 -4.66 -9.06 -12.14
N GLY A 178 -5.70 -8.42 -12.71
CA GLY A 178 -7.13 -8.49 -12.40
C GLY A 178 -7.66 -8.05 -11.02
N GLN A 179 -6.90 -8.24 -9.94
CA GLN A 179 -7.33 -8.00 -8.55
C GLN A 179 -6.18 -7.56 -7.62
N LEU A 180 -4.92 -7.64 -8.08
CA LEU A 180 -3.73 -7.43 -7.23
C LEU A 180 -3.27 -5.98 -7.09
N GLY A 181 -3.69 -5.07 -7.96
CA GLY A 181 -3.23 -3.68 -7.95
C GLY A 181 -1.71 -3.46 -8.15
N ALA A 182 -0.91 -4.50 -8.41
CA ALA A 182 0.55 -4.39 -8.57
C ALA A 182 0.95 -3.44 -9.71
N LEU A 183 0.14 -3.38 -10.78
CA LEU A 183 0.34 -2.49 -11.92
C LEU A 183 -0.20 -1.07 -11.71
N ASP A 184 -0.98 -0.86 -10.64
CA ASP A 184 -1.38 0.47 -10.15
C ASP A 184 -0.33 1.05 -9.17
N ARG A 185 0.66 0.21 -8.77
CA ARG A 185 1.71 0.47 -7.77
C ARG A 185 3.09 0.63 -8.42
N ASP A 186 4.15 0.07 -7.83
CA ASP A 186 5.53 0.35 -8.21
C ASP A 186 5.93 -0.33 -9.51
N LEU A 187 5.44 -1.54 -9.77
CA LEU A 187 5.67 -2.21 -11.05
C LEU A 187 5.09 -1.40 -12.22
N GLY A 188 3.95 -0.73 -12.03
CA GLY A 188 3.38 0.19 -13.02
C GLY A 188 4.20 1.47 -13.23
N ARG A 189 4.93 1.94 -12.21
CA ARG A 189 5.89 3.06 -12.35
C ARG A 189 7.12 2.64 -13.14
N GLU A 190 7.72 1.49 -12.81
CA GLU A 190 8.85 0.94 -13.57
C GLU A 190 8.48 0.65 -15.03
N TYR A 191 7.32 0.04 -15.27
CA TYR A 191 6.84 -0.26 -16.62
C TYR A 191 6.75 1.01 -17.48
N ARG A 192 6.12 2.08 -16.96
CA ARG A 192 6.01 3.37 -17.68
C ARG A 192 7.37 4.01 -17.97
N ALA A 193 8.33 3.93 -17.04
CA ALA A 193 9.70 4.41 -17.28
C ALA A 193 10.44 3.57 -18.35
N ASP A 194 10.31 2.24 -18.30
CA ASP A 194 10.90 1.35 -19.31
C ASP A 194 10.21 1.49 -20.68
N VAL A 195 8.93 1.88 -20.76
CA VAL A 195 8.24 2.22 -22.02
C VAL A 195 8.85 3.44 -22.71
N GLU A 196 9.33 4.44 -21.97
CA GLU A 196 10.06 5.57 -22.57
C GLU A 196 11.39 5.10 -23.19
N ALA A 197 12.13 4.23 -22.49
CA ALA A 197 13.35 3.62 -23.00
C ALA A 197 13.10 2.71 -24.23
N VAL A 198 12.02 1.92 -24.22
CA VAL A 198 11.58 1.15 -25.40
C VAL A 198 11.15 2.07 -26.55
N THR A 199 10.52 3.20 -26.26
CA THR A 199 10.15 4.17 -27.32
C THR A 199 11.38 4.78 -27.98
N ALA A 200 12.45 5.05 -27.21
CA ALA A 200 13.73 5.51 -27.76
C ALA A 200 14.45 4.47 -28.65
N VAL A 201 14.18 3.17 -28.46
CA VAL A 201 14.68 2.08 -29.32
C VAL A 201 13.97 2.04 -30.68
N PHE A 202 12.74 2.53 -30.76
CA PHE A 202 11.91 2.55 -31.98
C PHE A 202 11.44 3.98 -32.32
N PRO A 203 12.36 4.90 -32.66
CA PRO A 203 12.02 6.32 -32.89
C PRO A 203 11.03 6.51 -34.05
N ASP A 204 11.11 5.66 -35.08
CA ASP A 204 10.23 5.67 -36.25
C ASP A 204 8.97 4.78 -36.07
N GLY A 205 8.75 4.19 -34.89
CA GLY A 205 7.67 3.25 -34.63
C GLY A 205 7.93 1.81 -35.10
N LEU A 206 6.90 0.97 -35.05
CA LEU A 206 6.93 -0.46 -35.38
C LEU A 206 6.37 -0.71 -36.80
N PRO A 207 6.86 -1.73 -37.54
CA PRO A 207 6.39 -1.98 -38.91
C PRO A 207 4.91 -2.40 -38.92
N GLU A 208 4.16 -1.83 -39.87
CA GLU A 208 2.77 -2.24 -40.14
C GLU A 208 2.68 -3.56 -40.94
N ASP A 209 3.68 -3.85 -41.77
CA ASP A 209 3.69 -5.09 -42.55
C ASP A 209 3.89 -6.33 -41.66
N ARG A 210 3.13 -7.37 -41.98
CA ARG A 210 3.10 -8.62 -41.22
C ARG A 210 4.42 -9.39 -41.27
N GLN A 211 5.06 -9.49 -42.43
CA GLN A 211 6.30 -10.26 -42.57
C GLN A 211 7.45 -9.56 -41.84
N ASP A 212 7.53 -8.23 -41.97
CA ASP A 212 8.49 -7.40 -41.24
C ASP A 212 8.30 -7.51 -39.72
N LEU A 213 7.04 -7.45 -39.24
CA LEU A 213 6.71 -7.54 -37.83
C LEU A 213 6.93 -8.96 -37.25
N GLU A 214 6.61 -10.02 -38.01
CA GLU A 214 6.92 -11.40 -37.63
C GLU A 214 8.44 -11.65 -37.57
N ALA A 215 9.21 -11.14 -38.53
CA ALA A 215 10.68 -11.23 -38.55
C ALA A 215 11.31 -10.45 -37.39
N LEU A 216 10.82 -9.24 -37.10
CA LEU A 216 11.22 -8.43 -35.95
C LEU A 216 10.91 -9.16 -34.64
N ALA A 217 9.71 -9.69 -34.45
CA ALA A 217 9.32 -10.40 -33.22
C ALA A 217 10.16 -11.66 -32.99
N GLN A 218 10.55 -12.39 -34.06
CA GLN A 218 11.47 -13.51 -33.96
C GLN A 218 12.90 -13.08 -33.56
N ARG A 219 13.42 -12.00 -34.15
CA ARG A 219 14.75 -11.47 -33.81
C ARG A 219 14.79 -10.87 -32.39
N MET A 220 13.78 -10.09 -32.00
CA MET A 220 13.65 -9.55 -30.63
C MET A 220 13.54 -10.65 -29.59
N ARG A 221 12.79 -11.72 -29.86
CA ARG A 221 12.74 -12.90 -28.98
C ARG A 221 14.14 -13.50 -28.78
N ARG A 222 14.89 -13.77 -29.86
CA ARG A 222 16.28 -14.27 -29.75
C ARG A 222 17.16 -13.31 -28.95
N PHE A 223 17.03 -12.01 -29.18
CA PHE A 223 17.81 -10.97 -28.52
C PHE A 223 17.51 -10.79 -27.03
N ALA A 224 16.27 -11.02 -26.60
CA ALA A 224 15.88 -11.02 -25.19
C ALA A 224 16.43 -12.25 -24.42
N PHE A 225 16.62 -13.38 -25.11
CA PHE A 225 17.24 -14.58 -24.57
C PHE A 225 18.78 -14.62 -24.65
N ASP A 226 19.43 -13.70 -25.37
CA ASP A 226 20.89 -13.69 -25.50
C ASP A 226 21.58 -13.26 -24.19
N SER A 227 22.44 -14.14 -23.70
CA SER A 227 23.15 -14.01 -22.43
C SER A 227 24.55 -13.41 -22.55
N ARG A 228 25.09 -13.23 -23.77
CA ARG A 228 26.48 -12.79 -24.00
C ARG A 228 26.77 -11.35 -23.58
N ALA A 229 25.77 -10.47 -23.63
CA ALA A 229 25.87 -9.10 -23.10
C ALA A 229 25.52 -9.06 -21.60
N LEU A 230 26.53 -9.24 -20.73
CA LEU A 230 26.38 -9.30 -19.27
C LEU A 230 26.66 -7.98 -18.53
N GLU A 231 27.19 -6.97 -19.20
CA GLU A 231 27.74 -5.78 -18.54
C GLU A 231 26.71 -4.65 -18.32
N GLU A 232 25.67 -4.52 -19.16
CA GLU A 232 24.65 -3.46 -19.01
C GLU A 232 23.29 -4.01 -18.53
N ARG A 233 23.10 -4.02 -17.21
CA ARG A 233 21.91 -4.57 -16.54
C ARG A 233 20.60 -3.84 -16.91
N GLY A 234 20.66 -2.55 -17.25
CA GLY A 234 19.50 -1.74 -17.59
C GLY A 234 18.82 -2.17 -18.89
N GLU A 235 19.60 -2.49 -19.92
CA GLU A 235 19.06 -2.86 -21.23
C GLU A 235 18.21 -4.12 -21.22
N ARG A 236 18.48 -5.07 -20.30
CA ARG A 236 17.77 -6.36 -20.25
C ARG A 236 16.26 -6.18 -20.10
N ARG A 237 15.82 -5.20 -19.31
CA ARG A 237 14.39 -4.89 -19.13
C ARG A 237 13.79 -4.40 -20.44
N VAL A 238 14.46 -3.45 -21.09
CA VAL A 238 14.08 -2.88 -22.39
C VAL A 238 13.97 -3.97 -23.47
N ARG A 239 14.91 -4.92 -23.52
CA ARG A 239 14.89 -6.07 -24.45
C ARG A 239 13.68 -6.97 -24.25
N TRP A 240 13.39 -7.38 -23.01
CA TRP A 240 12.22 -8.20 -22.69
C TRP A 240 10.91 -7.48 -22.99
N LEU A 241 10.80 -6.20 -22.62
CA LEU A 241 9.60 -5.41 -22.87
C LEU A 241 9.39 -5.22 -24.38
N ALA A 242 10.42 -4.87 -25.16
CA ALA A 242 10.35 -4.79 -26.62
C ALA A 242 9.95 -6.12 -27.29
N SER A 243 10.43 -7.26 -26.77
CA SER A 243 9.95 -8.58 -27.22
C SER A 243 8.47 -8.78 -26.91
N ALA A 244 8.00 -8.40 -25.72
CA ALA A 244 6.60 -8.49 -25.35
C ALA A 244 5.71 -7.61 -26.26
N THR A 245 6.08 -6.35 -26.52
CA THR A 245 5.34 -5.42 -27.40
C THR A 245 5.23 -5.96 -28.82
N THR A 246 6.34 -6.43 -29.39
CA THR A 246 6.37 -6.94 -30.78
C THR A 246 5.60 -8.25 -30.92
N ASN A 247 5.77 -9.20 -29.99
CA ASN A 247 5.00 -10.46 -30.01
C ASN A 247 3.50 -10.24 -29.74
N TYR A 248 3.13 -9.22 -28.97
CA TYR A 248 1.73 -8.85 -28.71
C TYR A 248 1.03 -8.33 -29.96
N LEU A 249 1.69 -7.45 -30.74
CA LEU A 249 1.17 -6.99 -32.02
C LEU A 249 0.95 -8.14 -33.02
N VAL A 250 1.93 -9.04 -33.19
CA VAL A 250 1.79 -10.22 -34.07
C VAL A 250 0.64 -11.14 -33.63
N TRP A 251 0.31 -11.15 -32.34
CA TRP A 251 -0.83 -11.91 -31.82
C TRP A 251 -2.18 -11.20 -32.06
N LYS A 252 -2.24 -9.87 -31.90
CA LYS A 252 -3.49 -9.08 -32.01
C LYS A 252 -3.87 -8.66 -33.43
N MET A 253 -2.92 -8.67 -34.38
CA MET A 253 -3.21 -8.29 -35.77
C MET A 253 -4.19 -9.26 -36.47
N PRO A 254 -4.89 -8.82 -37.54
CA PRO A 254 -5.79 -9.69 -38.30
C PRO A 254 -5.08 -10.94 -38.85
N GLY A 255 -5.58 -12.13 -38.49
CA GLY A 255 -4.95 -13.41 -38.83
C GLY A 255 -3.63 -13.68 -38.09
N GLY A 256 -3.38 -12.98 -36.97
CA GLY A 256 -2.20 -13.11 -36.12
C GLY A 256 -1.97 -14.52 -35.57
N ILE A 257 -0.74 -14.77 -35.08
CA ILE A 257 -0.27 -16.10 -34.70
C ILE A 257 -0.69 -16.43 -33.26
N PRO A 258 -1.59 -17.42 -33.00
CA PRO A 258 -2.09 -17.68 -31.63
C PRO A 258 -1.02 -18.18 -30.66
N THR A 259 0.05 -18.83 -31.16
CA THR A 259 1.17 -19.30 -30.34
C THR A 259 2.04 -18.17 -29.78
N ASN A 260 1.86 -16.93 -30.23
CA ASN A 260 2.51 -15.77 -29.62
C ASN A 260 1.82 -15.30 -28.34
N GLY A 261 0.55 -15.64 -28.08
CA GLY A 261 -0.12 -15.32 -26.81
C GLY A 261 0.66 -15.85 -25.58
N PRO A 262 1.00 -17.15 -25.54
CA PRO A 262 1.90 -17.70 -24.52
C PRO A 262 3.31 -17.08 -24.52
N GLN A 263 3.83 -16.64 -25.68
CA GLN A 263 5.13 -15.95 -25.72
C GLN A 263 5.08 -14.60 -25.03
N VAL A 264 4.03 -13.79 -25.23
CA VAL A 264 3.89 -12.50 -24.54
C VAL A 264 3.92 -12.67 -23.02
N LEU A 265 3.29 -13.73 -22.49
CA LEU A 265 3.37 -14.06 -21.07
C LEU A 265 4.80 -14.43 -20.63
N ILE A 266 5.53 -15.20 -21.44
CA ILE A 266 6.95 -15.53 -21.19
C ILE A 266 7.82 -14.27 -21.21
N ASP A 267 7.59 -13.36 -22.15
CA ASP A 267 8.39 -12.15 -22.32
C ASP A 267 8.14 -11.16 -21.17
N LEU A 268 6.88 -11.00 -20.74
CA LEU A 268 6.53 -10.26 -19.52
C LEU A 268 7.12 -10.91 -18.26
N MET A 269 7.14 -12.25 -18.17
CA MET A 269 7.82 -12.95 -17.07
C MET A 269 9.34 -12.75 -17.09
N GLY A 270 9.95 -12.62 -18.27
CA GLY A 270 11.36 -12.27 -18.45
C GLY A 270 11.67 -10.83 -18.04
N TYR A 271 10.78 -9.88 -18.39
CA TYR A 271 10.84 -8.49 -17.96
C TYR A 271 10.83 -8.34 -16.43
N ILE A 272 9.86 -8.97 -15.77
CA ILE A 272 9.78 -9.00 -14.30
C ILE A 272 10.99 -9.73 -13.69
N GLY A 273 11.42 -10.84 -14.29
CA GLY A 273 12.64 -11.56 -13.90
C GLY A 273 13.90 -10.70 -13.97
N ALA A 274 13.98 -9.78 -14.95
CA ALA A 274 15.06 -8.80 -15.06
C ALA A 274 15.00 -7.74 -13.94
N ILE A 275 13.81 -7.30 -13.50
CA ILE A 275 13.66 -6.44 -12.30
C ILE A 275 14.13 -7.19 -11.04
N LEU A 276 13.64 -8.41 -10.82
CA LEU A 276 13.97 -9.27 -9.68
C LEU A 276 15.45 -9.70 -9.61
N SER A 277 16.20 -9.53 -10.71
CA SER A 277 17.65 -9.80 -10.81
C SER A 277 18.51 -8.54 -10.97
N SER A 278 17.89 -7.35 -10.98
CA SER A 278 18.59 -6.05 -11.04
C SER A 278 19.23 -5.66 -9.70
N GLU A 279 19.88 -4.49 -9.66
CA GLU A 279 20.48 -3.94 -8.43
C GLU A 279 19.45 -3.63 -7.34
N LYS A 280 18.18 -3.41 -7.72
CA LYS A 280 17.05 -3.23 -6.81
C LYS A 280 16.78 -4.46 -5.93
N ARG A 281 17.24 -5.65 -6.35
CA ARG A 281 17.12 -6.94 -5.64
C ARG A 281 17.58 -6.94 -4.18
N TYR A 282 18.53 -6.07 -3.83
CA TYR A 282 19.12 -5.94 -2.49
C TYR A 282 18.97 -4.52 -1.92
N GLN A 283 18.10 -3.70 -2.49
CA GLN A 283 17.78 -2.36 -1.98
C GLN A 283 16.53 -2.44 -1.12
N ASP A 284 16.63 -2.04 0.15
CA ASP A 284 15.50 -2.10 1.07
C ASP A 284 14.34 -1.20 0.63
N SER A 285 14.64 -0.06 0.00
CA SER A 285 13.67 0.85 -0.63
C SER A 285 12.93 0.28 -1.84
N ALA A 286 13.37 -0.87 -2.37
CA ALA A 286 12.72 -1.55 -3.50
C ALA A 286 11.84 -2.74 -3.05
N ARG A 287 11.65 -2.94 -1.74
CA ARG A 287 10.94 -4.10 -1.18
C ARG A 287 9.55 -4.31 -1.81
N ASP A 288 8.72 -3.28 -1.89
CA ASP A 288 7.36 -3.43 -2.39
C ASP A 288 7.31 -3.63 -3.91
N LEU A 289 8.21 -2.98 -4.68
CA LEU A 289 8.44 -3.33 -6.09
C LEU A 289 8.79 -4.83 -6.26
N LEU A 290 9.63 -5.40 -5.38
CA LEU A 290 9.96 -6.82 -5.44
C LEU A 290 8.72 -7.68 -5.12
N LEU A 291 7.89 -7.30 -4.16
CA LEU A 291 6.63 -8.00 -3.86
C LEU A 291 5.65 -7.94 -5.04
N ASP A 292 5.39 -6.74 -5.59
CA ASP A 292 4.56 -6.48 -6.78
C ASP A 292 5.01 -7.35 -7.97
N CYS A 293 6.32 -7.39 -8.22
CA CYS A 293 6.92 -8.23 -9.26
C CYS A 293 6.59 -9.71 -9.05
N THR A 294 6.74 -10.23 -7.83
CA THR A 294 6.49 -11.65 -7.56
C THR A 294 5.01 -12.03 -7.59
N GLU A 295 4.10 -11.15 -7.15
CA GLU A 295 2.64 -11.32 -7.27
C GLU A 295 2.23 -11.37 -8.75
N ALA A 296 2.76 -10.46 -9.58
CA ALA A 296 2.53 -10.44 -11.03
C ALA A 296 3.12 -11.67 -11.74
N GLN A 297 4.33 -12.12 -11.34
CA GLN A 297 4.98 -13.31 -11.90
C GLN A 297 4.14 -14.58 -11.71
N VAL A 298 3.57 -14.78 -10.52
CA VAL A 298 2.69 -15.92 -10.22
C VAL A 298 1.42 -15.88 -11.07
N CYS A 299 0.86 -14.70 -11.32
CA CYS A 299 -0.33 -14.53 -12.16
C CYS A 299 -0.06 -14.87 -13.64
N LEU A 300 1.02 -14.35 -14.21
CA LEU A 300 1.42 -14.66 -15.58
C LEU A 300 1.71 -16.16 -15.74
N ALA A 301 2.43 -16.75 -14.79
CA ALA A 301 2.77 -18.18 -14.81
C ALA A 301 1.53 -19.09 -14.74
N HIS A 302 0.53 -18.73 -13.92
CA HIS A 302 -0.73 -19.48 -13.85
C HIS A 302 -1.58 -19.40 -15.14
N ARG A 303 -1.38 -18.37 -15.97
CA ARG A 303 -2.07 -18.24 -17.28
C ARG A 303 -1.37 -19.01 -18.41
N LEU A 304 -0.15 -19.49 -18.22
CA LEU A 304 0.55 -20.31 -19.21
C LEU A 304 -0.07 -21.72 -19.29
N PRO A 305 -0.22 -22.30 -20.50
CA PRO A 305 -0.61 -23.70 -20.62
C PRO A 305 0.42 -24.60 -19.92
N ALA A 306 -0.04 -25.61 -19.17
CA ALA A 306 0.84 -26.51 -18.40
C ALA A 306 1.94 -27.17 -19.27
N VAL A 307 1.64 -27.48 -20.54
CA VAL A 307 2.60 -28.00 -21.52
C VAL A 307 3.76 -27.03 -21.80
N VAL A 308 3.50 -25.71 -21.80
CA VAL A 308 4.52 -24.68 -21.99
C VAL A 308 5.41 -24.58 -20.75
N LEU A 309 4.80 -24.52 -19.56
CA LEU A 309 5.52 -24.45 -18.29
C LEU A 309 6.42 -25.68 -18.05
N GLY A 310 5.94 -26.87 -18.40
CA GLY A 310 6.71 -28.12 -18.31
C GLY A 310 7.78 -28.28 -19.40
N ARG A 311 7.59 -27.67 -20.59
CA ARG A 311 8.56 -27.73 -21.70
C ARG A 311 9.78 -26.85 -21.49
N PHE A 312 9.66 -25.78 -20.71
CA PHE A 312 10.70 -24.76 -20.54
C PHE A 312 11.14 -24.65 -19.07
N PRO A 313 12.19 -25.38 -18.64
CA PRO A 313 12.58 -25.46 -17.23
C PRO A 313 12.87 -24.11 -16.56
N TYR A 314 13.37 -23.13 -17.32
CA TYR A 314 13.66 -21.79 -16.79
C TYR A 314 12.40 -21.04 -16.30
N LEU A 315 11.22 -21.28 -16.88
CA LEU A 315 9.97 -20.67 -16.42
C LEU A 315 9.60 -21.12 -15.01
N ARG A 316 9.87 -22.41 -14.70
CA ARG A 316 9.69 -22.97 -13.36
C ARG A 316 10.68 -22.35 -12.37
N VAL A 317 11.95 -22.21 -12.76
CA VAL A 317 12.98 -21.55 -11.94
C VAL A 317 12.57 -20.10 -11.63
N TRP A 318 12.11 -19.33 -12.63
CA TRP A 318 11.64 -17.96 -12.43
C TRP A 318 10.43 -17.88 -11.49
N LEU A 319 9.44 -18.78 -11.63
CA LEU A 319 8.29 -18.87 -10.73
C LEU A 319 8.74 -19.15 -9.29
N LEU A 320 9.51 -20.22 -9.07
CA LEU A 320 9.92 -20.65 -7.73
C LEU A 320 10.85 -19.62 -7.06
N ALA A 321 11.78 -19.03 -7.79
CA ALA A 321 12.65 -17.97 -7.28
C ALA A 321 11.87 -16.69 -6.90
N SER A 322 10.77 -16.40 -7.62
CA SER A 322 9.87 -15.28 -7.30
C SER A 322 9.08 -15.57 -6.02
N VAL A 323 8.46 -16.74 -5.93
CA VAL A 323 7.72 -17.18 -4.73
C VAL A 323 8.65 -17.24 -3.52
N GLY A 324 9.89 -17.72 -3.68
CA GLY A 324 10.89 -17.77 -2.63
C GLY A 324 11.31 -16.38 -2.17
N THR A 325 11.40 -15.42 -3.10
CA THR A 325 11.62 -14.00 -2.78
C THR A 325 10.44 -13.42 -1.99
N TYR A 326 9.19 -13.70 -2.37
CA TYR A 326 8.01 -13.24 -1.62
C TYR A 326 7.95 -13.84 -0.22
N LEU A 327 8.15 -15.15 -0.08
CA LEU A 327 8.14 -15.82 1.23
C LEU A 327 9.26 -15.30 2.15
N MET A 328 10.44 -15.01 1.60
CA MET A 328 11.54 -14.39 2.36
C MET A 328 11.23 -12.95 2.82
N LEU A 329 10.59 -12.14 1.96
CA LEU A 329 10.35 -10.71 2.21
C LEU A 329 8.98 -10.40 2.86
N ALA A 330 8.03 -11.33 2.86
CA ALA A 330 6.66 -11.13 3.35
C ALA A 330 6.05 -12.33 4.09
N GLY A 331 6.80 -13.42 4.27
CA GLY A 331 6.44 -14.53 5.15
C GLY A 331 6.78 -14.26 6.63
N PRO A 332 6.59 -15.26 7.52
CA PRO A 332 6.96 -15.17 8.93
C PRO A 332 8.41 -14.72 9.15
N ASN A 333 8.62 -13.79 10.10
CA ASN A 333 9.92 -13.17 10.37
C ASN A 333 10.58 -12.64 9.07
N PRO A 334 9.97 -11.68 8.37
CA PRO A 334 10.40 -11.33 7.02
C PRO A 334 11.76 -10.60 7.05
N SER A 335 12.65 -10.97 6.14
CA SER A 335 13.96 -10.34 6.03
C SER A 335 13.93 -9.09 5.15
N ARG A 336 14.88 -8.18 5.39
CA ARG A 336 15.14 -7.03 4.53
C ARG A 336 15.75 -7.50 3.20
N PRO A 337 15.46 -6.84 2.05
CA PRO A 337 16.08 -7.15 0.76
C PRO A 337 17.60 -7.30 0.84
N GLN A 338 18.32 -6.35 1.46
CA GLN A 338 19.78 -6.41 1.60
C GLN A 338 20.27 -7.68 2.33
N ASP A 339 19.55 -8.09 3.38
CA ASP A 339 19.91 -9.18 4.28
C ASP A 339 19.44 -10.55 3.76
N SER A 340 18.48 -10.57 2.83
CA SER A 340 17.86 -11.79 2.26
C SER A 340 18.84 -12.78 1.64
N TYR A 341 20.01 -12.33 1.17
CA TYR A 341 21.06 -13.20 0.64
C TYR A 341 21.86 -13.91 1.73
N TYR A 342 21.86 -13.36 2.95
CA TYR A 342 22.62 -13.84 4.11
C TYR A 342 21.76 -14.51 5.18
N ASP A 343 20.46 -14.68 4.89
CA ASP A 343 19.49 -15.23 5.83
C ASP A 343 19.81 -16.69 6.22
N PRO A 344 19.87 -17.02 7.52
CA PRO A 344 20.23 -18.37 7.98
C PRO A 344 19.18 -19.44 7.60
N ARG A 345 17.93 -19.07 7.31
CA ARG A 345 16.86 -20.03 6.98
C ARG A 345 17.05 -20.73 5.64
N ILE A 346 17.80 -20.13 4.72
CA ILE A 346 18.10 -20.68 3.39
C ILE A 346 19.49 -21.33 3.31
N HIS A 347 20.15 -21.52 4.46
CA HIS A 347 21.35 -22.33 4.53
C HIS A 347 20.99 -23.82 4.31
N SER A 348 21.83 -24.54 3.57
CA SER A 348 21.56 -25.92 3.16
C SER A 348 22.84 -26.76 3.24
N ASP A 349 22.72 -27.95 3.83
CA ASP A 349 23.86 -28.84 4.09
C ASP A 349 24.45 -29.49 2.82
N ASP A 350 23.69 -29.52 1.70
CA ASP A 350 24.04 -30.24 0.47
C ASP A 350 24.84 -29.42 -0.57
N ALA A 351 25.23 -28.18 -0.27
CA ALA A 351 25.91 -27.31 -1.25
C ALA A 351 27.39 -27.73 -1.51
N THR A 352 27.66 -28.26 -2.71
CA THR A 352 28.95 -28.86 -3.10
C THR A 352 30.08 -27.90 -3.50
N ASN A 353 29.88 -26.57 -3.45
CA ASN A 353 30.87 -25.59 -3.88
C ASN A 353 31.35 -24.65 -2.75
N ARG A 354 32.63 -24.27 -2.82
CA ARG A 354 33.35 -23.56 -1.75
C ARG A 354 32.87 -22.11 -1.57
N GLY A 355 32.11 -21.88 -0.50
CA GLY A 355 31.70 -20.56 -0.02
C GLY A 355 30.25 -20.58 0.48
N LEU A 356 30.03 -20.15 1.73
CA LEU A 356 28.72 -19.99 2.41
C LEU A 356 27.58 -20.92 1.92
N HIS A 357 27.45 -22.07 2.58
CA HIS A 357 26.45 -23.13 2.32
C HIS A 357 25.01 -22.60 2.21
N ARG A 358 24.52 -22.36 0.99
CA ARG A 358 23.23 -21.69 0.71
C ARG A 358 22.49 -22.33 -0.45
N ALA A 359 21.17 -22.43 -0.30
CA ALA A 359 20.28 -22.89 -1.35
C ALA A 359 20.05 -21.80 -2.41
N GLN A 360 19.87 -22.22 -3.66
CA GLN A 360 19.44 -21.34 -4.76
C GLN A 360 17.97 -20.90 -4.55
N ARG A 361 17.56 -19.76 -5.13
CA ARG A 361 16.28 -19.09 -4.83
C ARG A 361 15.04 -19.94 -5.14
N GLU A 362 15.12 -20.76 -6.17
CA GLU A 362 14.11 -21.74 -6.58
C GLU A 362 13.85 -22.82 -5.52
N HIS A 363 14.78 -23.06 -4.60
CA HIS A 363 14.61 -24.00 -3.47
C HIS A 363 14.14 -23.31 -2.18
N TRP A 364 14.17 -21.97 -2.11
CA TRP A 364 13.74 -21.22 -0.92
C TRP A 364 12.28 -21.50 -0.51
N PRO A 365 11.29 -21.64 -1.42
CA PRO A 365 9.91 -21.94 -1.03
C PRO A 365 9.78 -23.24 -0.25
N GLU A 366 10.42 -24.31 -0.73
CA GLU A 366 10.38 -25.63 -0.12
C GLU A 366 11.00 -25.62 1.28
N ILE A 367 12.19 -25.02 1.41
CA ILE A 367 12.94 -24.93 2.67
C ILE A 367 12.16 -24.11 3.71
N LEU A 368 11.66 -22.93 3.34
CA LEU A 368 10.93 -22.05 4.24
C LEU A 368 9.61 -22.68 4.71
N LEU A 369 8.82 -23.25 3.79
CA LEU A 369 7.57 -23.92 4.13
C LEU A 369 7.80 -25.15 5.01
N ARG A 370 8.85 -25.96 4.78
CA ARG A 370 9.18 -27.07 5.70
C ARG A 370 9.51 -26.59 7.10
N GLN A 371 10.29 -25.51 7.23
CA GLN A 371 10.64 -24.95 8.55
C GLN A 371 9.42 -24.41 9.30
N TRP A 372 8.45 -23.81 8.60
CA TRP A 372 7.26 -23.21 9.21
C TRP A 372 6.12 -24.20 9.49
N ARG A 373 6.22 -25.45 9.02
CA ARG A 373 5.17 -26.49 9.16
C ARG A 373 4.79 -26.75 10.62
N ASP A 374 5.79 -26.94 11.48
CA ASP A 374 5.62 -27.38 12.87
C ASP A 374 5.82 -26.25 13.90
N GLN A 375 5.62 -24.99 13.48
CA GLN A 375 5.91 -23.79 14.27
C GLN A 375 4.69 -22.86 14.39
N GLU A 376 4.73 -21.92 15.35
CA GLU A 376 3.73 -20.83 15.47
C GLU A 376 3.62 -19.94 14.21
N SER A 377 4.63 -20.00 13.35
CA SER A 377 4.73 -19.31 12.05
C SER A 377 3.82 -19.87 10.96
N LEU A 378 3.28 -21.09 11.11
CA LEU A 378 2.39 -21.77 10.15
C LEU A 378 1.32 -20.85 9.55
N LYS A 379 0.56 -20.13 10.40
CA LYS A 379 -0.49 -19.22 9.93
C LYS A 379 0.05 -18.13 9.00
N GLY A 380 1.16 -17.50 9.37
CA GLY A 380 1.78 -16.45 8.56
C GLY A 380 2.30 -16.97 7.21
N ALA A 381 2.73 -18.23 7.14
CA ALA A 381 3.11 -18.89 5.91
C ALA A 381 1.91 -19.19 5.00
N CYS A 382 0.79 -19.69 5.54
CA CYS A 382 -0.46 -19.85 4.79
C CYS A 382 -0.94 -18.50 4.22
N PHE A 383 -0.89 -17.43 5.02
CA PHE A 383 -1.18 -16.07 4.55
C PHE A 383 -0.24 -15.66 3.42
N ALA A 384 1.07 -15.91 3.53
CA ALA A 384 2.06 -15.58 2.51
C ALA A 384 1.75 -16.25 1.17
N LEU A 385 1.41 -17.54 1.18
CA LEU A 385 0.94 -18.28 0.01
C LEU A 385 -0.37 -17.71 -0.57
N ALA A 386 -1.36 -17.41 0.28
CA ALA A 386 -2.63 -16.84 -0.13
C ALA A 386 -2.50 -15.44 -0.78
N SER A 387 -1.53 -14.63 -0.35
CA SER A 387 -1.33 -13.29 -0.91
C SER A 387 -0.49 -13.29 -2.19
N VAL A 388 0.56 -14.12 -2.30
CA VAL A 388 1.33 -14.23 -3.55
C VAL A 388 0.52 -14.88 -4.68
N SER A 389 -0.47 -15.72 -4.34
CA SER A 389 -1.46 -16.23 -5.29
C SER A 389 -2.57 -15.23 -5.62
N GLY A 390 -2.60 -14.05 -5.00
CA GLY A 390 -3.63 -13.02 -5.21
C GLY A 390 -5.02 -13.39 -4.70
N TRP A 391 -5.07 -14.13 -3.59
CA TRP A 391 -6.29 -14.58 -2.91
C TRP A 391 -7.27 -15.42 -3.77
N ASP A 392 -6.71 -16.11 -4.77
CA ASP A 392 -7.35 -17.06 -5.68
C ASP A 392 -7.04 -18.50 -5.24
N ASP A 393 -8.08 -19.25 -4.84
CA ASP A 393 -7.94 -20.60 -4.27
C ASP A 393 -7.30 -21.58 -5.26
N VAL A 394 -7.71 -21.51 -6.54
CA VAL A 394 -7.19 -22.39 -7.60
C VAL A 394 -5.70 -22.11 -7.83
N ARG A 395 -5.32 -20.84 -7.85
CA ARG A 395 -3.93 -20.41 -8.01
C ARG A 395 -3.07 -20.75 -6.79
N ALA A 396 -3.64 -20.68 -5.59
CA ALA A 396 -2.96 -21.06 -4.35
C ALA A 396 -2.65 -22.56 -4.33
N GLN A 397 -3.63 -23.41 -4.67
CA GLN A 397 -3.42 -24.86 -4.78
C GLN A 397 -2.41 -25.21 -5.87
N TRP A 398 -2.57 -24.64 -7.07
CA TRP A 398 -1.62 -24.79 -8.17
C TRP A 398 -0.19 -24.38 -7.78
N LEU A 399 -0.04 -23.31 -6.98
CA LEU A 399 1.26 -22.86 -6.50
C LEU A 399 1.89 -23.87 -5.54
N VAL A 400 1.13 -24.39 -4.56
CA VAL A 400 1.60 -25.45 -3.64
C VAL A 400 2.02 -26.70 -4.41
N GLU A 401 1.25 -27.11 -5.43
CA GLU A 401 1.68 -28.18 -6.33
C GLU A 401 3.02 -27.89 -7.00
N ARG A 402 3.19 -26.70 -7.63
CA ARG A 402 4.41 -26.36 -8.37
C ARG A 402 5.65 -26.33 -7.47
N ILE A 403 5.50 -25.93 -6.20
CA ILE A 403 6.59 -25.95 -5.20
C ILE A 403 7.03 -27.39 -4.94
N PHE A 404 6.12 -28.27 -4.50
CA PHE A 404 6.51 -29.62 -4.07
C PHE A 404 6.69 -30.63 -5.20
N GLU A 405 6.17 -30.37 -6.41
CA GLU A 405 6.52 -31.10 -7.63
C GLU A 405 8.02 -30.93 -8.00
N ALA A 406 8.69 -29.88 -7.51
CA ALA A 406 10.12 -29.66 -7.73
C ALA A 406 11.00 -30.39 -6.72
N SER A 407 10.42 -30.87 -5.62
CA SER A 407 11.14 -31.48 -4.51
C SER A 407 11.70 -32.85 -4.85
N ASN A 408 12.98 -33.03 -4.48
CA ASN A 408 13.68 -34.32 -4.52
C ASN A 408 13.50 -35.13 -3.22
N ASP A 409 12.72 -34.64 -2.25
CA ASP A 409 12.46 -35.26 -0.95
C ASP A 409 11.33 -36.29 -1.03
N ASP A 410 11.49 -37.43 -0.35
CA ASP A 410 10.46 -38.47 -0.25
C ASP A 410 9.18 -37.98 0.44
N ARG A 411 9.26 -36.93 1.26
CA ARG A 411 8.12 -36.34 1.99
C ARG A 411 7.26 -35.39 1.17
N LYS A 412 7.63 -35.09 -0.08
CA LYS A 412 6.98 -34.06 -0.91
C LYS A 412 5.47 -34.20 -1.04
N GLU A 413 4.92 -35.42 -1.08
CA GLU A 413 3.46 -35.61 -1.15
C GLU A 413 2.77 -35.27 0.18
N LEU A 414 3.41 -35.57 1.32
CA LEU A 414 2.91 -35.24 2.65
C LEU A 414 2.96 -33.72 2.89
N ASP A 415 4.04 -33.05 2.48
CA ASP A 415 4.14 -31.59 2.58
C ASP A 415 3.16 -30.88 1.65
N ARG A 416 3.05 -31.32 0.38
CA ARG A 416 2.07 -30.78 -0.57
C ARG A 416 0.66 -30.88 -0.02
N ASN A 417 0.23 -32.07 0.40
CA ASN A 417 -1.13 -32.28 0.89
C ASN A 417 -1.40 -31.45 2.16
N PHE A 418 -0.42 -31.34 3.07
CA PHE A 418 -0.52 -30.48 4.26
C PHE A 418 -0.71 -29.01 3.90
N TRP A 419 0.16 -28.45 3.04
CA TRP A 419 0.07 -27.02 2.66
C TRP A 419 -1.17 -26.72 1.82
N SER A 420 -1.61 -27.66 0.97
CA SER A 420 -2.87 -27.57 0.25
C SER A 420 -4.06 -27.42 1.20
N GLN A 421 -4.16 -28.31 2.20
CA GLN A 421 -5.22 -28.26 3.21
C GLN A 421 -5.11 -27.00 4.08
N ALA A 422 -3.93 -26.67 4.60
CA ALA A 422 -3.73 -25.54 5.51
C ALA A 422 -3.98 -24.16 4.84
N VAL A 423 -3.78 -24.06 3.52
CA VAL A 423 -4.18 -22.88 2.74
C VAL A 423 -5.68 -22.89 2.46
N GLU A 424 -6.29 -24.03 2.10
CA GLU A 424 -7.75 -24.13 1.90
C GLU A 424 -8.54 -23.79 3.17
N GLU A 425 -8.11 -24.29 4.33
CA GLU A 425 -8.66 -23.95 5.65
C GLU A 425 -8.55 -22.43 5.91
N LEU A 426 -7.39 -21.82 5.66
CA LEU A 426 -7.25 -20.37 5.79
C LEU A 426 -8.19 -19.61 4.83
N MET A 427 -8.27 -20.01 3.57
CA MET A 427 -9.04 -19.30 2.55
C MET A 427 -10.55 -19.38 2.79
N SER A 428 -11.02 -20.50 3.37
CA SER A 428 -12.42 -20.71 3.75
C SER A 428 -12.80 -20.01 5.05
N ALA A 429 -11.90 -19.93 6.03
CA ALA A 429 -12.10 -19.18 7.27
C ALA A 429 -11.93 -17.66 7.11
N ALA A 430 -11.06 -17.20 6.20
CA ALA A 430 -10.65 -15.80 6.14
C ALA A 430 -11.80 -14.85 5.76
N ARG A 431 -12.17 -13.96 6.70
CA ARG A 431 -13.05 -12.82 6.40
C ARG A 431 -12.28 -11.83 5.51
N LYS A 432 -12.68 -11.72 4.24
CA LYS A 432 -12.09 -10.78 3.26
C LYS A 432 -12.85 -9.44 3.30
N VAL A 433 -12.16 -8.37 3.69
CA VAL A 433 -12.73 -7.00 3.80
C VAL A 433 -11.86 -6.02 3.02
N ARG A 434 -12.45 -5.23 2.13
CA ARG A 434 -11.75 -4.31 1.21
C ARG A 434 -11.61 -2.92 1.82
N VAL A 435 -10.43 -2.34 1.79
CA VAL A 435 -10.25 -0.91 2.11
C VAL A 435 -10.98 -0.06 1.08
N ALA A 436 -12.00 0.68 1.52
CA ALA A 436 -12.74 1.59 0.66
C ALA A 436 -12.04 2.94 0.54
N THR A 437 -11.78 3.58 1.67
CA THR A 437 -11.17 4.91 1.79
C THR A 437 -10.56 5.10 3.18
N ASN A 438 -9.62 6.04 3.30
CA ASN A 438 -9.39 6.75 4.56
C ASN A 438 -10.28 8.02 4.52
N PRO A 439 -11.24 8.23 5.45
CA PRO A 439 -12.09 9.42 5.47
C PRO A 439 -11.34 10.71 5.86
N TRP A 440 -10.09 10.60 6.31
CA TRP A 440 -9.23 11.70 6.76
C TRP A 440 -8.20 12.15 5.71
N SER A 441 -8.12 11.51 4.55
CA SER A 441 -7.23 11.95 3.46
C SER A 441 -7.97 12.87 2.48
N HIS A 442 -7.62 14.15 2.45
CA HIS A 442 -8.12 15.11 1.46
C HIS A 442 -7.64 14.83 0.02
N GLU A 443 -6.49 14.17 -0.11
CA GLU A 443 -6.05 13.61 -1.40
C GLU A 443 -6.74 12.27 -1.65
N GLU A 444 -7.24 12.07 -2.86
CA GLU A 444 -7.64 10.76 -3.38
C GLU A 444 -6.41 9.86 -3.51
N SER A 445 -5.91 9.34 -2.38
CA SER A 445 -4.82 8.39 -2.28
C SER A 445 -5.26 7.00 -2.80
N GLY A 446 -5.48 6.93 -4.11
CA GLY A 446 -6.02 5.79 -4.85
C GLY A 446 -5.24 4.49 -4.66
N SER A 447 -3.98 4.56 -4.23
CA SER A 447 -3.13 3.40 -3.89
C SER A 447 -3.68 2.56 -2.72
N SER A 448 -4.53 3.13 -1.86
CA SER A 448 -5.13 2.42 -0.71
C SER A 448 -6.46 1.73 -1.04
N ARG A 449 -7.17 2.21 -2.07
CA ARG A 449 -8.56 1.83 -2.40
C ARG A 449 -8.63 0.48 -3.12
N GLY A 450 -9.50 -0.41 -2.66
CA GLY A 450 -9.71 -1.75 -3.23
C GLY A 450 -8.81 -2.86 -2.66
N ASN A 451 -7.77 -2.51 -1.90
CA ASN A 451 -6.89 -3.48 -1.21
C ASN A 451 -7.69 -4.41 -0.30
N VAL A 452 -7.45 -5.72 -0.40
CA VAL A 452 -8.11 -6.73 0.46
C VAL A 452 -7.31 -6.92 1.75
N ILE A 453 -7.95 -6.64 2.87
CA ILE A 453 -7.54 -7.05 4.21
C ILE A 453 -8.25 -8.36 4.54
N SER A 454 -7.56 -9.26 5.23
CA SER A 454 -8.04 -10.61 5.54
C SER A 454 -7.86 -10.91 7.02
N SER A 455 -8.92 -11.35 7.70
CA SER A 455 -8.90 -11.74 9.11
C SER A 455 -9.05 -13.25 9.25
N ASP A 456 -8.25 -13.89 10.10
CA ASP A 456 -8.49 -15.29 10.51
C ASP A 456 -9.51 -15.40 11.67
N ASP A 457 -9.96 -16.62 11.99
CA ASP A 457 -10.88 -16.90 13.12
C ASP A 457 -10.33 -16.51 14.50
N ALA A 458 -9.04 -16.20 14.60
CA ALA A 458 -8.40 -15.69 15.82
C ALA A 458 -8.28 -14.16 15.84
N GLY A 459 -8.87 -13.47 14.86
CA GLY A 459 -8.85 -12.01 14.74
C GLY A 459 -7.49 -11.45 14.34
N ARG A 460 -6.66 -12.19 13.60
CA ARG A 460 -5.40 -11.69 13.04
C ARG A 460 -5.64 -11.11 11.64
N LEU A 461 -5.60 -9.78 11.50
CA LEU A 461 -5.66 -9.14 10.18
C LEU A 461 -4.30 -9.15 9.47
N ARG A 462 -4.29 -9.53 8.19
CA ARG A 462 -3.23 -9.15 7.26
C ARG A 462 -3.63 -7.91 6.47
N ILE A 463 -2.83 -6.85 6.64
CA ILE A 463 -3.01 -5.55 5.98
C ILE A 463 -1.96 -5.43 4.85
N PRO A 464 -2.34 -5.16 3.59
CA PRO A 464 -1.39 -5.01 2.47
C PRO A 464 -0.39 -3.86 2.65
N SER A 465 0.85 -4.01 2.14
CA SER A 465 1.88 -2.96 2.18
C SER A 465 1.41 -1.56 1.80
N PRO A 466 0.57 -1.33 0.76
CA PRO A 466 0.11 0.01 0.40
C PRO A 466 -0.76 0.66 1.48
N VAL A 467 -1.53 -0.14 2.23
CA VAL A 467 -2.37 0.33 3.34
C VAL A 467 -1.50 0.59 4.57
N LEU A 468 -0.48 -0.24 4.80
CA LEU A 468 0.55 0.02 5.81
C LEU A 468 1.31 1.32 5.49
N GLN A 469 1.76 1.48 4.25
CA GLN A 469 2.45 2.68 3.76
C GLN A 469 1.55 3.90 3.78
N ALA A 470 0.24 3.80 3.53
CA ALA A 470 -0.69 4.89 3.75
C ALA A 470 -0.74 5.25 5.25
N ALA A 471 -0.86 4.27 6.15
CA ALA A 471 -0.86 4.49 7.60
C ALA A 471 0.48 5.05 8.13
N VAL A 472 1.59 4.70 7.47
CA VAL A 472 2.96 5.16 7.77
C VAL A 472 3.20 6.55 7.19
N ALA A 473 2.79 6.84 5.96
CA ALA A 473 2.89 8.18 5.35
C ALA A 473 2.01 9.20 6.10
N GLN A 474 0.81 8.78 6.52
CA GLN A 474 -0.11 9.55 7.37
C GLN A 474 0.35 9.66 8.84
N GLY A 475 1.66 9.52 9.11
CA GLY A 475 2.30 10.17 10.26
C GLY A 475 3.40 9.41 11.02
N LEU A 476 3.99 8.35 10.45
CA LEU A 476 5.42 8.10 10.68
C LEU A 476 6.29 9.04 9.82
N SER A 477 5.69 9.86 8.94
CA SER A 477 6.35 11.05 8.43
C SER A 477 6.80 11.93 9.61
N PRO A 478 8.06 12.40 9.65
CA PRO A 478 8.55 13.32 10.67
C PRO A 478 8.03 14.75 10.41
N GLY A 479 6.70 14.88 10.43
CA GLY A 479 5.93 16.13 10.44
C GLY A 479 5.32 16.36 11.82
N ASP A 480 4.97 17.61 12.10
CA ASP A 480 4.82 18.14 13.47
C ASP A 480 3.97 17.30 14.44
N VAL A 481 4.37 17.34 15.71
CA VAL A 481 3.61 16.79 16.84
C VAL A 481 2.31 17.59 17.00
N ILE A 482 1.27 17.19 16.26
CA ILE A 482 -0.11 17.70 16.44
C ILE A 482 -0.48 17.48 17.90
N THR A 483 -0.63 18.57 18.65
CA THR A 483 -0.86 18.54 20.10
C THR A 483 -2.18 19.23 20.41
N VAL A 484 -3.29 18.53 20.23
CA VAL A 484 -4.59 19.16 20.39
C VAL A 484 -4.85 19.53 21.86
N HIS A 485 -5.12 20.81 22.11
CA HIS A 485 -5.42 21.39 23.41
C HIS A 485 -4.40 21.04 24.52
N GLY A 486 -3.10 21.10 24.19
CA GLY A 486 -1.97 21.00 25.13
C GLY A 486 -1.60 19.59 25.60
N ASN A 487 -2.50 18.62 25.48
CA ASN A 487 -2.24 17.21 25.81
C ASN A 487 -1.05 16.67 25.00
N LEU A 488 -0.01 16.11 25.64
CA LEU A 488 1.06 15.42 24.91
C LEU A 488 0.51 14.16 24.24
N PHE A 489 0.06 14.33 23.00
CA PHE A 489 0.08 13.26 22.03
C PHE A 489 1.56 12.88 21.83
N LYS A 490 1.97 11.69 22.27
CA LYS A 490 3.25 11.07 21.85
C LYS A 490 3.20 10.56 20.39
N GLY A 491 2.41 11.24 19.54
CA GLY A 491 2.18 10.94 18.14
C GLY A 491 0.74 11.25 17.71
N ARG A 492 0.62 11.89 16.54
CA ARG A 492 -0.45 11.90 15.51
C ARG A 492 -1.86 11.32 15.81
N ARG A 493 -2.85 11.81 15.06
CA ARG A 493 -4.14 11.12 14.84
C ARG A 493 -3.87 9.69 14.34
N MET A 494 -4.56 8.70 14.90
CA MET A 494 -4.41 7.30 14.51
C MET A 494 -4.97 7.05 13.10
N PRO A 495 -4.16 6.57 12.12
CA PRO A 495 -4.63 6.17 10.81
C PRO A 495 -5.85 5.25 10.90
N THR A 496 -6.92 5.66 10.24
CA THR A 496 -8.25 5.08 10.36
C THR A 496 -8.81 4.82 8.96
N PHE A 497 -9.13 3.57 8.66
CA PHE A 497 -9.55 3.10 7.34
C PHE A 497 -10.94 2.49 7.39
N LEU A 498 -11.72 2.67 6.33
CA LEU A 498 -13.05 2.11 6.19
C LEU A 498 -12.99 0.79 5.43
N LEU A 499 -13.55 -0.27 6.02
CA LEU A 499 -13.49 -1.62 5.49
C LEU A 499 -14.86 -2.08 4.97
N THR A 500 -14.95 -2.44 3.69
CA THR A 500 -16.17 -2.93 2.99
C THR A 500 -16.16 -4.44 2.78
N ASN A 501 -17.26 -5.13 3.08
CA ASN A 501 -17.48 -6.52 2.66
C ASN A 501 -18.43 -6.56 1.44
N ARG A 502 -18.42 -7.65 0.67
CA ARG A 502 -19.33 -7.91 -0.46
C ARG A 502 -20.81 -8.07 -0.08
N TYR A 503 -21.14 -8.06 1.22
CA TYR A 503 -22.45 -8.44 1.76
C TYR A 503 -22.95 -7.53 2.89
N GLY A 504 -22.37 -6.35 3.11
CA GLY A 504 -22.88 -5.38 4.08
C GLY A 504 -21.84 -4.70 4.98
N PRO A 505 -22.29 -4.15 6.14
CA PRO A 505 -21.86 -2.86 6.69
C PRO A 505 -20.37 -2.70 7.04
N LEU A 506 -19.91 -1.45 6.92
CA LEU A 506 -18.55 -0.95 7.10
C LEU A 506 -18.05 -1.08 8.54
N SER A 507 -16.94 -1.78 8.72
CA SER A 507 -16.08 -1.72 9.91
C SER A 507 -15.01 -0.64 9.79
N VAL A 508 -14.42 -0.24 10.91
CA VAL A 508 -13.34 0.76 10.96
C VAL A 508 -12.06 0.12 11.47
N LEU A 509 -10.98 0.24 10.69
CA LEU A 509 -9.65 -0.24 11.04
C LEU A 509 -8.77 0.91 11.49
N LYS A 510 -8.27 0.83 12.71
CA LYS A 510 -7.34 1.78 13.32
C LYS A 510 -5.96 1.16 13.46
N VAL A 511 -4.91 1.86 13.03
CA VAL A 511 -3.52 1.36 12.96
C VAL A 511 -2.56 2.33 13.65
N ASP A 512 -1.89 1.92 14.73
CA ASP A 512 -0.87 2.74 15.41
C ASP A 512 0.10 1.86 16.24
N TYR A 513 1.00 2.46 17.01
CA TYR A 513 1.89 1.75 17.93
C TYR A 513 1.13 0.89 18.96
N ARG A 514 1.73 -0.24 19.34
CA ARG A 514 1.22 -1.21 20.32
C ARG A 514 0.53 -0.59 21.54
N ASP A 515 1.18 0.35 22.22
CA ASP A 515 0.69 0.89 23.50
C ASP A 515 -0.56 1.77 23.34
N LYS A 516 -0.66 2.50 22.22
CA LYS A 516 -1.87 3.27 21.87
C LYS A 516 -3.05 2.36 21.61
N VAL A 517 -2.87 1.32 20.80
CA VAL A 517 -3.93 0.34 20.49
C VAL A 517 -4.39 -0.40 21.74
N VAL A 518 -3.47 -0.74 22.66
CA VAL A 518 -3.83 -1.35 23.96
C VAL A 518 -4.64 -0.37 24.83
N ARG A 519 -4.30 0.93 24.83
CA ARG A 519 -5.06 1.97 25.54
C ARG A 519 -6.46 2.14 24.95
N GLU A 520 -6.57 2.27 23.63
CA GLU A 520 -7.84 2.36 22.91
C GLU A 520 -8.75 1.16 23.23
N VAL A 521 -8.26 -0.07 23.08
CA VAL A 521 -9.01 -1.30 23.44
C VAL A 521 -9.43 -1.27 24.92
N GLY A 522 -8.58 -0.77 25.82
CA GLY A 522 -8.87 -0.63 27.25
C GLY A 522 -9.99 0.36 27.54
N ASN A 523 -9.90 1.57 26.96
CA ASN A 523 -10.90 2.63 27.08
C ASN A 523 -12.24 2.20 26.47
N PHE A 524 -12.22 1.60 25.29
CA PHE A 524 -13.41 1.08 24.61
C PHE A 524 -14.14 0.03 25.46
N LYS A 525 -13.41 -0.97 26.00
CA LYS A 525 -13.98 -1.99 26.88
C LYS A 525 -14.51 -1.43 28.20
N ARG A 526 -13.85 -0.41 28.76
CA ARG A 526 -14.19 0.21 30.05
C ARG A 526 -15.38 1.17 29.95
N TYR A 527 -15.47 1.92 28.85
CA TYR A 527 -16.41 3.02 28.66
C TYR A 527 -17.41 2.70 27.56
N ALA A 528 -16.98 2.60 26.30
CA ALA A 528 -17.83 2.53 25.09
C ALA A 528 -18.96 1.47 25.17
N LYS A 529 -18.67 0.26 25.70
CA LYS A 529 -19.66 -0.82 25.86
C LYS A 529 -20.92 -0.45 26.67
N ARG A 530 -20.88 0.63 27.47
CA ARG A 530 -22.03 1.13 28.25
C ARG A 530 -22.93 2.10 27.48
N LEU A 531 -22.49 2.60 26.32
CA LEU A 531 -23.15 3.69 25.57
C LEU A 531 -23.77 3.22 24.26
N HIS A 532 -23.13 2.25 23.62
CA HIS A 532 -23.49 1.70 22.31
C HIS A 532 -24.81 0.91 22.27
N GLN A 533 -25.64 0.96 23.32
CA GLN A 533 -26.98 0.35 23.30
C GLN A 533 -28.02 1.18 22.56
N SER A 534 -27.81 2.49 22.37
CA SER A 534 -28.80 3.42 21.78
C SER A 534 -28.45 3.93 20.38
N ASN A 535 -27.18 3.91 19.98
CA ASN A 535 -26.71 4.09 18.59
C ASN A 535 -25.99 2.80 18.18
N ARG A 536 -26.20 2.30 16.94
CA ARG A 536 -25.73 0.99 16.44
C ARG A 536 -24.41 0.55 17.10
N PRO A 537 -24.36 -0.62 17.78
CA PRO A 537 -23.22 -0.93 18.60
C PRO A 537 -21.99 -1.22 17.76
N SER A 538 -21.06 -0.27 17.74
CA SER A 538 -19.69 -0.62 17.42
C SER A 538 -19.17 -1.52 18.55
N GLU A 539 -18.68 -2.70 18.20
CA GLU A 539 -17.93 -3.55 19.12
C GLU A 539 -16.46 -3.57 18.73
N CYS A 540 -15.55 -3.54 19.71
CA CYS A 540 -14.13 -3.80 19.48
C CYS A 540 -13.97 -5.30 19.16
N ALA A 541 -14.01 -5.65 17.88
CA ALA A 541 -14.07 -7.03 17.41
C ALA A 541 -12.77 -7.79 17.70
N SER A 542 -11.63 -7.13 17.48
CA SER A 542 -10.30 -7.76 17.50
C SER A 542 -9.60 -7.60 18.85
N HIS A 543 -8.87 -8.64 19.27
CA HIS A 543 -7.73 -8.46 20.18
C HIS A 543 -6.65 -7.62 19.49
N ALA A 544 -5.82 -6.88 20.24
CA ALA A 544 -4.81 -5.99 19.63
C ALA A 544 -3.86 -6.77 18.71
N MET A 545 -3.97 -6.53 17.39
CA MET A 545 -3.41 -7.39 16.35
C MET A 545 -1.96 -7.02 16.07
N GLU A 546 -1.05 -7.98 16.00
CA GLU A 546 0.37 -7.68 15.76
C GLU A 546 0.67 -7.51 14.26
N MET A 547 1.35 -6.40 13.94
CA MET A 547 1.71 -6.03 12.58
C MET A 547 3.24 -5.95 12.46
N TYR A 548 3.79 -6.71 11.52
CA TYR A 548 5.23 -6.68 11.23
C TYR A 548 5.54 -5.58 10.22
N LEU A 549 6.03 -4.43 10.69
CA LEU A 549 6.56 -3.39 9.79
C LEU A 549 7.90 -3.80 9.19
N GLY A 550 8.04 -3.56 7.89
CA GLY A 550 9.23 -3.95 7.13
C GLY A 550 10.47 -3.08 7.31
N GLU A 551 10.34 -1.89 7.90
CA GLU A 551 11.38 -0.86 7.85
C GLU A 551 12.12 -0.68 9.19
N ASN A 552 11.43 -0.41 10.30
CA ASN A 552 12.09 -0.12 11.59
C ASN A 552 12.04 -1.26 12.64
N GLY A 553 11.28 -2.33 12.40
CA GLY A 553 11.10 -3.42 13.38
C GLY A 553 10.20 -3.10 14.57
N ASP A 554 9.76 -1.85 14.73
CA ASP A 554 8.74 -1.47 15.72
C ASP A 554 7.41 -2.19 15.43
N PRO A 555 6.81 -2.89 16.41
CA PRO A 555 5.54 -3.56 16.23
C PRO A 555 4.40 -2.54 16.26
N LEU A 556 3.88 -2.19 15.07
CA LEU A 556 2.55 -1.61 14.98
C LEU A 556 1.51 -2.64 15.44
N ARG A 557 0.36 -2.13 15.85
CA ARG A 557 -0.84 -2.92 16.05
C ARG A 557 -2.04 -2.30 15.35
N ALA A 558 -3.03 -3.14 15.11
CA ALA A 558 -4.32 -2.71 14.62
C ALA A 558 -5.45 -3.11 15.58
N ILE A 559 -6.54 -2.34 15.52
CA ILE A 559 -7.84 -2.64 16.11
C ILE A 559 -8.90 -2.45 15.02
N GLU A 560 -9.73 -3.47 14.81
CA GLU A 560 -10.95 -3.37 14.01
C GLU A 560 -12.14 -3.20 14.95
N THR A 561 -12.97 -2.19 14.68
CA THR A 561 -14.29 -2.05 15.29
C THR A 561 -15.36 -2.57 14.32
N GLU A 562 -16.11 -3.57 14.76
CA GLU A 562 -17.24 -4.14 14.03
C GLU A 562 -18.39 -3.10 13.96
N TYR A 563 -19.06 -3.05 12.81
CA TYR A 563 -20.35 -2.38 12.56
C TYR A 563 -20.50 -0.90 12.96
N ALA A 564 -20.01 0.01 12.11
CA ALA A 564 -20.31 1.45 12.23
C ALA A 564 -21.34 1.96 11.20
N PHE A 565 -21.15 1.70 9.91
CA PHE A 565 -21.91 2.35 8.82
C PHE A 565 -22.50 1.35 7.81
N GLU A 566 -23.66 1.65 7.23
CA GLU A 566 -24.25 0.86 6.14
C GLU A 566 -23.52 1.05 4.79
N GLU A 567 -23.65 0.11 3.86
CA GLU A 567 -22.96 0.14 2.55
C GLU A 567 -23.34 1.36 1.67
N GLY A 568 -24.50 1.98 1.95
CA GLY A 568 -24.93 3.25 1.34
C GLY A 568 -24.62 4.52 2.15
N GLU A 569 -24.15 4.40 3.39
CA GLU A 569 -23.75 5.53 4.22
C GLU A 569 -22.30 5.91 3.91
N LYS A 570 -22.06 7.11 3.38
CA LYS A 570 -20.67 7.62 3.23
C LYS A 570 -20.30 8.37 4.51
N PRO A 571 -19.37 7.88 5.33
CA PRO A 571 -18.94 8.62 6.50
C PRO A 571 -18.07 9.82 6.11
N LEU A 572 -18.24 10.93 6.84
CA LEU A 572 -17.39 12.11 6.79
C LEU A 572 -17.10 12.61 8.21
N THR A 573 -16.18 13.54 8.33
CA THR A 573 -15.89 14.22 9.60
C THR A 573 -17.10 15.07 10.02
N LEU A 574 -17.36 15.19 11.32
CA LEU A 574 -18.45 16.03 11.82
C LEU A 574 -18.18 17.51 11.53
N SER A 575 -16.91 17.93 11.44
CA SER A 575 -16.52 19.27 10.96
C SER A 575 -16.97 19.53 9.53
N SER A 576 -16.68 18.63 8.58
CA SER A 576 -17.11 18.74 7.18
C SER A 576 -18.62 18.68 7.02
N TRP A 577 -19.33 18.05 7.96
CA TRP A 577 -20.80 18.06 8.00
C TRP A 577 -21.35 19.39 8.54
N ILE A 578 -20.82 19.88 9.67
CA ILE A 578 -21.21 21.16 10.29
C ILE A 578 -20.94 22.36 9.37
N GLN A 579 -19.90 22.30 8.53
CA GLN A 579 -19.64 23.31 7.48
C GLN A 579 -20.79 23.47 6.46
N GLN A 580 -21.71 22.51 6.38
CA GLN A 580 -22.79 22.43 5.39
C GLN A 580 -24.18 22.33 6.04
N ALA A 581 -24.26 22.35 7.37
CA ALA A 581 -25.49 22.16 8.12
C ALA A 581 -26.14 23.50 8.47
N GLU A 582 -27.47 23.59 8.42
CA GLU A 582 -28.18 24.76 8.92
C GLU A 582 -28.01 24.90 10.45
N PRO A 583 -28.10 26.12 11.02
CA PRO A 583 -27.86 26.35 12.45
C PRO A 583 -28.67 25.45 13.39
N ASP A 584 -29.93 25.16 13.06
CA ASP A 584 -30.80 24.27 13.84
C ASP A 584 -30.31 22.82 13.79
N ASP A 585 -29.92 22.33 12.61
CA ASP A 585 -29.40 20.98 12.37
C ASP A 585 -28.02 20.80 13.04
N ALA A 586 -27.16 21.84 13.00
CA ALA A 586 -25.89 21.90 13.71
C ALA A 586 -26.06 21.91 15.24
N THR A 587 -27.08 22.59 15.75
CA THR A 587 -27.44 22.60 17.18
C THR A 587 -27.98 21.22 17.60
N ALA A 588 -28.86 20.62 16.80
CA ALA A 588 -29.44 19.30 17.06
C ALA A 588 -28.39 18.18 17.07
N ILE A 589 -27.33 18.24 16.25
CA ILE A 589 -26.26 17.25 16.29
C ILE A 589 -25.35 17.43 17.51
N VAL A 590 -25.15 18.66 18.00
CA VAL A 590 -24.41 18.95 19.23
C VAL A 590 -25.20 18.49 20.46
N ASP A 591 -26.51 18.72 20.50
CA ASP A 591 -27.40 18.14 21.52
C ASP A 591 -27.37 16.61 21.48
N ARG A 592 -27.42 16.01 20.29
CA ARG A 592 -27.30 14.55 20.17
C ARG A 592 -25.93 14.04 20.59
N LEU A 593 -24.86 14.77 20.31
CA LEU A 593 -23.52 14.42 20.78
C LEU A 593 -23.49 14.47 22.31
N LEU A 594 -23.68 15.65 22.91
CA LEU A 594 -23.46 15.93 24.33
C LEU A 594 -24.55 15.37 25.26
N LEU A 595 -25.83 15.49 24.89
CA LEU A 595 -26.97 15.15 25.76
C LEU A 595 -27.53 13.75 25.53
N ASN A 596 -27.21 13.09 24.42
CA ASN A 596 -27.63 11.71 24.14
C ASN A 596 -26.43 10.74 24.09
N THR A 597 -25.45 10.98 23.22
CA THR A 597 -24.31 10.07 23.04
C THR A 597 -23.34 10.14 24.22
N MET A 598 -23.05 11.32 24.76
CA MET A 598 -22.22 11.53 25.95
C MET A 598 -22.99 11.42 27.27
N ARG A 599 -24.31 11.19 27.24
CA ARG A 599 -25.17 11.21 28.45
C ARG A 599 -24.70 10.30 29.60
N PRO A 600 -24.27 9.04 29.37
CA PRO A 600 -23.72 8.18 30.41
C PRO A 600 -22.39 8.65 31.00
N TRP A 601 -21.70 9.62 30.37
CA TRP A 601 -20.49 10.24 30.91
C TRP A 601 -20.85 11.36 31.88
N VAL A 602 -21.72 12.29 31.46
CA VAL A 602 -22.26 13.36 32.32
C VAL A 602 -23.08 12.79 33.49
N ALA A 603 -23.77 11.65 33.32
CA ALA A 603 -24.48 10.94 34.39
C ALA A 603 -23.56 10.28 35.45
N HIS A 604 -22.24 10.30 35.25
CA HIS A 604 -21.24 9.77 36.19
C HIS A 604 -20.28 10.85 36.70
N VAL A 605 -20.75 12.10 36.75
CA VAL A 605 -20.05 13.21 37.41
C VAL A 605 -19.75 12.85 38.88
N ARG A 606 -18.52 13.15 39.29
CA ARG A 606 -18.00 13.01 40.65
C ARG A 606 -17.51 14.37 41.11
N ARG A 607 -17.64 14.61 42.41
CA ARG A 607 -16.97 15.74 43.06
C ARG A 607 -15.58 15.30 43.51
N ASP A 608 -14.58 16.11 43.24
CA ASP A 608 -13.22 15.91 43.73
C ASP A 608 -12.51 17.26 43.93
N ARG A 609 -11.46 17.29 44.76
CA ARG A 609 -10.59 18.47 44.89
C ARG A 609 -9.32 18.22 44.10
N ILE A 610 -9.08 19.03 43.08
CA ILE A 610 -7.93 18.91 42.19
C ILE A 610 -7.25 20.26 41.94
N ASP A 611 -5.99 20.22 41.51
CA ASP A 611 -5.39 21.37 40.85
C ASP A 611 -6.02 21.50 39.45
N LEU A 612 -6.93 22.46 39.26
CA LEU A 612 -7.65 22.66 38.00
C LEU A 612 -6.68 23.01 36.85
N ARG A 613 -5.48 23.52 37.14
CA ARG A 613 -4.44 23.81 36.15
C ARG A 613 -3.81 22.53 35.63
N SER A 614 -3.77 21.47 36.44
CA SER A 614 -3.24 20.16 36.04
C SER A 614 -4.04 19.49 34.91
N GLU A 615 -5.31 19.88 34.73
CA GLU A 615 -6.17 19.41 33.64
C GLU A 615 -5.72 19.88 32.25
N TYR A 616 -5.05 21.04 32.17
CA TYR A 616 -4.67 21.71 30.92
C TYR A 616 -3.14 21.86 30.87
N PRO A 617 -2.42 21.12 30.02
CA PRO A 617 -0.96 21.09 30.12
C PRO A 617 -0.25 22.42 29.85
N ILE A 618 -0.89 23.35 29.14
CA ILE A 618 -0.42 24.73 28.96
C ILE A 618 -0.42 25.54 30.28
N PHE A 619 -1.16 25.10 31.30
CA PHE A 619 -1.19 25.67 32.65
C PHE A 619 -0.55 24.74 33.71
N ARG A 620 -0.13 23.52 33.35
CA ARG A 620 0.32 22.51 34.33
C ARG A 620 1.74 22.82 34.85
N PRO A 621 1.94 22.97 36.17
CA PRO A 621 3.26 23.17 36.77
C PRO A 621 4.13 21.90 36.73
N ALA A 622 5.45 22.07 36.79
CA ALA A 622 6.42 20.99 36.73
C ALA A 622 7.13 20.76 38.08
N PRO A 623 7.38 19.50 38.52
CA PRO A 623 6.83 18.24 38.05
C PRO A 623 5.70 17.77 38.99
N ALA A 624 4.44 18.10 38.68
CA ALA A 624 3.31 17.57 39.43
C ALA A 624 3.26 16.03 39.29
N SER A 625 3.44 15.32 40.41
CA SER A 625 3.65 13.86 40.43
C SER A 625 2.34 13.06 40.34
N ASP A 626 1.49 13.37 39.36
CA ASP A 626 0.14 12.82 39.31
C ASP A 626 -0.01 11.62 38.35
N LYS A 627 -0.91 10.71 38.70
CA LYS A 627 -0.99 9.34 38.15
C LYS A 627 -1.73 9.23 36.82
N GLN A 628 -2.22 10.34 36.26
CA GLN A 628 -3.30 10.33 35.25
C GLN A 628 -2.93 10.87 33.86
N SER A 629 -1.77 11.50 33.67
CA SER A 629 -1.37 12.07 32.36
C SER A 629 0.16 12.18 32.22
N PRO A 630 0.77 11.79 31.08
CA PRO A 630 2.23 11.71 30.95
C PRO A 630 2.90 13.06 30.62
N ASP A 631 4.07 13.28 31.22
CA ASP A 631 5.25 14.05 30.79
C ASP A 631 5.10 15.49 30.21
N SER A 632 3.89 16.06 30.12
CA SER A 632 3.67 17.42 29.56
C SER A 632 3.42 18.43 30.65
N TRP A 633 4.16 19.53 30.59
CA TRP A 633 4.10 20.68 31.50
C TRP A 633 4.13 21.96 30.66
N ALA A 634 3.69 23.07 31.23
CA ALA A 634 3.54 24.33 30.51
C ALA A 634 4.85 24.81 29.86
N SER A 635 6.01 24.56 30.49
CA SER A 635 7.32 24.89 29.93
C SER A 635 7.58 24.25 28.56
N VAL A 636 7.11 23.03 28.33
CA VAL A 636 7.23 22.32 27.05
C VAL A 636 6.24 22.88 26.02
N GLU A 637 5.00 23.16 26.43
CA GLU A 637 3.98 23.70 25.55
C GLU A 637 4.27 25.15 25.11
N LEU A 638 4.68 26.01 26.04
CA LEU A 638 5.10 27.38 25.78
C LEU A 638 6.30 27.42 24.82
N ALA A 639 7.34 26.59 25.05
CA ALA A 639 8.52 26.51 24.18
C ALA A 639 8.18 26.09 22.75
N ARG A 640 7.11 25.31 22.54
CA ARG A 640 6.64 24.93 21.20
C ARG A 640 5.81 26.02 20.52
N ILE A 641 5.17 26.91 21.27
CA ILE A 641 4.46 28.07 20.71
C ILE A 641 5.46 29.18 20.35
N THR A 642 6.53 29.34 21.13
CA THR A 642 7.60 30.31 20.86
C THR A 642 8.70 29.80 19.93
N ASP A 643 8.52 28.63 19.30
CA ASP A 643 9.47 28.04 18.36
C ASP A 643 9.75 29.00 17.17
N PRO A 644 11.02 29.15 16.73
CA PRO A 644 11.38 30.01 15.60
C PRO A 644 10.61 29.74 14.29
N ARG A 645 10.16 28.50 14.04
CA ARG A 645 9.33 28.14 12.89
C ARG A 645 7.94 28.76 12.99
N VAL A 646 7.27 28.58 14.13
CA VAL A 646 5.93 29.16 14.41
C VAL A 646 6.00 30.68 14.31
N ARG A 647 7.05 31.30 14.88
CA ARG A 647 7.32 32.74 14.72
C ARG A 647 7.50 33.16 13.26
N SER A 648 8.19 32.37 12.44
CA SER A 648 8.40 32.65 11.02
C SER A 648 7.11 32.56 10.21
N GLU A 649 6.21 31.63 10.54
CA GLU A 649 4.92 31.44 9.87
C GLU A 649 3.88 32.49 10.26
N LEU A 650 3.78 32.82 11.55
CA LEU A 650 2.86 33.85 12.04
C LEU A 650 3.32 35.27 11.70
N GLY A 651 4.62 35.47 11.44
CA GLY A 651 5.19 36.77 11.05
C GLY A 651 5.28 37.79 12.19
N ALA A 652 5.21 37.35 13.45
CA ALA A 652 5.39 38.18 14.64
C ALA A 652 5.93 37.35 15.82
N PRO A 653 6.71 37.95 16.74
CA PRO A 653 7.11 37.29 17.97
C PRO A 653 5.93 37.23 18.96
N LEU A 654 5.71 36.06 19.55
CA LEU A 654 4.88 35.90 20.75
C LEU A 654 5.82 35.65 21.93
N ASN A 655 5.55 36.27 23.09
CA ASN A 655 6.41 36.19 24.27
C ASN A 655 5.60 35.79 25.52
N ALA A 656 6.17 34.88 26.32
CA ALA A 656 5.63 34.43 27.60
C ALA A 656 6.14 35.27 28.79
N HIS A 657 7.09 36.19 28.58
CA HIS A 657 7.65 37.06 29.62
C HIS A 657 7.04 38.48 29.60
N GLU A 658 6.30 38.85 28.56
CA GLU A 658 5.67 40.17 28.41
C GLU A 658 4.21 40.10 28.86
N ARG A 659 3.86 40.81 29.94
CA ARG A 659 2.50 40.85 30.50
C ARG A 659 1.47 41.46 29.56
N ALA A 660 1.78 42.62 28.95
CA ALA A 660 0.86 43.31 28.05
C ALA A 660 0.79 42.63 26.68
N ALA A 661 -0.37 42.71 26.02
CA ALA A 661 -0.49 42.34 24.61
C ALA A 661 0.25 43.38 23.73
N GLY A 662 1.40 43.00 23.18
CA GLY A 662 2.31 43.89 22.44
C GLY A 662 1.92 44.18 20.98
N ASP A 663 2.89 44.63 20.17
CA ASP A 663 2.69 45.08 18.78
C ASP A 663 2.02 44.05 17.84
N TRP A 664 2.03 42.76 18.19
CA TRP A 664 1.36 41.71 17.43
C TRP A 664 -0.18 41.85 17.46
N THR A 665 -0.75 42.61 18.40
CA THR A 665 -2.20 42.92 18.46
C THR A 665 -2.74 43.48 17.16
N GLN A 666 -1.96 44.31 16.45
CA GLN A 666 -2.34 44.87 15.14
C GLN A 666 -2.45 43.82 14.01
N LYS A 667 -1.89 42.62 14.21
CA LYS A 667 -1.94 41.49 13.27
C LYS A 667 -3.00 40.44 13.67
N ALA A 668 -3.57 40.56 14.86
CA ALA A 668 -4.57 39.65 15.39
C ALA A 668 -5.98 40.07 14.89
N PRO A 669 -6.66 39.25 14.05
CA PRO A 669 -7.87 39.65 13.35
C PRO A 669 -9.04 39.80 14.33
N GLY A 670 -9.63 40.99 14.38
CA GLY A 670 -10.71 41.33 15.31
C GLY A 670 -10.28 41.77 16.71
N LEU A 671 -9.00 41.66 17.08
CA LEU A 671 -8.54 42.04 18.42
C LEU A 671 -8.57 43.57 18.65
N PRO A 672 -8.07 44.44 17.75
CA PRO A 672 -8.10 45.89 17.98
C PRO A 672 -9.53 46.44 18.14
N GLU A 673 -10.49 45.91 17.38
CA GLU A 673 -11.89 46.32 17.49
C GLU A 673 -12.55 45.78 18.77
N ALA A 674 -12.20 44.57 19.23
CA ALA A 674 -12.63 44.06 20.53
C ALA A 674 -12.07 44.91 21.68
N MET A 675 -10.79 45.31 21.62
CA MET A 675 -10.15 46.21 22.58
C MET A 675 -10.89 47.55 22.66
N ALA A 676 -11.11 48.21 21.51
CA ALA A 676 -11.83 49.48 21.44
C ALA A 676 -13.30 49.40 21.91
N ARG A 677 -13.95 48.23 21.76
CA ARG A 677 -15.35 48.01 22.15
C ARG A 677 -15.57 47.84 23.66
N ILE A 678 -14.58 47.27 24.36
CA ILE A 678 -14.60 47.13 25.81
C ILE A 678 -14.07 48.42 26.47
N GLY A 679 -13.02 49.02 25.90
CA GLY A 679 -12.46 50.30 26.31
C GLY A 679 -11.19 50.19 27.15
N ASP A 680 -10.52 51.34 27.32
CA ASP A 680 -9.15 51.44 27.87
C ASP A 680 -9.02 51.17 29.38
N ALA A 681 -10.13 50.92 30.07
CA ALA A 681 -10.14 50.61 31.50
C ALA A 681 -9.76 49.15 31.81
N VAL A 682 -9.74 48.27 30.80
CA VAL A 682 -9.36 46.85 30.93
C VAL A 682 -7.90 46.66 30.53
N GLU A 683 -7.16 45.93 31.37
CA GLU A 683 -5.79 45.52 31.03
C GLU A 683 -5.81 44.35 30.04
N TRP A 684 -5.24 44.56 28.85
CA TRP A 684 -5.14 43.54 27.81
C TRP A 684 -3.81 42.78 27.91
N ILE A 685 -3.87 41.51 28.29
CA ILE A 685 -2.70 40.70 28.63
C ILE A 685 -2.32 39.68 27.58
N SER A 686 -1.02 39.36 27.47
CA SER A 686 -0.52 38.27 26.64
C SER A 686 -1.03 36.92 27.17
N PRO A 687 -1.70 36.09 26.36
CA PRO A 687 -2.19 34.79 26.80
C PRO A 687 -1.04 33.80 27.12
N LEU A 688 0.16 34.00 26.54
CA LEU A 688 1.33 33.18 26.87
C LEU A 688 1.95 33.57 28.22
N TRP A 689 1.92 34.85 28.58
CA TRP A 689 2.35 35.30 29.91
C TRP A 689 1.38 34.78 30.97
N PHE A 690 0.07 34.92 30.74
CA PHE A 690 -0.96 34.38 31.63
C PHE A 690 -0.78 32.88 31.87
N ALA A 691 -0.53 32.11 30.81
CA ALA A 691 -0.23 30.68 30.91
C ALA A 691 1.04 30.39 31.72
N ALA A 692 2.12 31.17 31.51
CA ALA A 692 3.38 31.02 32.24
C ALA A 692 3.23 31.33 33.74
N GLU A 693 2.49 32.37 34.10
CA GLU A 693 2.20 32.72 35.49
C GLU A 693 1.34 31.65 36.18
N LEU A 694 0.25 31.20 35.54
CA LEU A 694 -0.60 30.13 36.10
C LEU A 694 0.17 28.83 36.32
N ALA A 695 1.11 28.51 35.44
CA ALA A 695 1.93 27.30 35.53
C ALA A 695 3.17 27.41 36.41
N GLU A 696 3.35 28.52 37.14
CA GLU A 696 4.49 28.75 38.05
C GLU A 696 5.87 28.74 37.34
N VAL A 697 5.89 29.04 36.04
CA VAL A 697 7.13 29.22 35.22
C VAL A 697 7.38 30.69 34.85
N GLY A 698 6.46 31.58 35.22
CA GLY A 698 6.54 33.03 35.06
C GLY A 698 7.23 33.75 36.23
N SER A 699 6.82 34.99 36.49
CA SER A 699 7.37 35.86 37.53
C SER A 699 6.78 35.65 38.94
N GLY A 700 5.67 34.92 39.04
CA GLY A 700 4.92 34.70 40.28
C GLY A 700 3.80 35.73 40.52
N ALA A 701 3.43 36.50 39.50
CA ALA A 701 2.45 37.59 39.59
C ALA A 701 1.02 37.10 39.91
N LEU A 702 0.67 35.87 39.53
CA LEU A 702 -0.64 35.26 39.79
C LEU A 702 -0.65 34.29 40.98
N THR A 703 0.42 34.23 41.78
CA THR A 703 0.50 33.31 42.94
C THR A 703 -0.64 33.50 43.93
N ALA A 704 -1.02 34.75 44.23
CA ALA A 704 -2.15 35.05 45.11
C ALA A 704 -3.49 34.50 44.58
N VAL A 705 -3.70 34.55 43.26
CA VAL A 705 -4.89 34.00 42.61
C VAL A 705 -4.89 32.47 42.64
N ILE A 706 -3.73 31.84 42.41
CA ILE A 706 -3.56 30.38 42.46
C ILE A 706 -3.94 29.81 43.84
N ASP A 707 -3.52 30.50 44.90
CA ASP A 707 -3.64 30.09 46.31
C ASP A 707 -4.86 30.71 47.06
N SER A 708 -5.69 31.51 46.39
CA SER A 708 -6.89 32.13 46.98
C SER A 708 -7.92 31.10 47.46
N PHE A 709 -8.61 31.36 48.57
CA PHE A 709 -9.71 30.48 49.01
C PHE A 709 -11.02 30.69 48.24
N GLU A 710 -11.18 31.84 47.56
CA GLU A 710 -12.40 32.20 46.82
C GLU A 710 -12.28 31.84 45.33
N VAL A 711 -11.11 32.07 44.75
CA VAL A 711 -10.82 31.82 43.33
C VAL A 711 -10.05 30.51 43.12
N GLY A 712 -9.22 30.12 44.09
CA GLY A 712 -7.97 29.38 43.88
C GLY A 712 -8.05 28.07 43.11
N LEU A 713 -7.00 27.84 42.34
CA LEU A 713 -6.94 26.79 41.33
C LEU A 713 -6.24 25.52 41.82
N ARG A 714 -5.44 25.60 42.89
CA ARG A 714 -4.54 24.52 43.36
C ARG A 714 -5.24 23.42 44.16
N ASP A 715 -6.34 23.74 44.86
CA ASP A 715 -7.14 22.80 45.66
C ASP A 715 -8.65 22.97 45.36
N PHE A 716 -8.98 23.11 44.07
CA PHE A 716 -10.30 23.53 43.64
C PHE A 716 -11.33 22.39 43.67
N ASP A 717 -12.48 22.64 44.30
CA ASP A 717 -13.56 21.67 44.50
C ASP A 717 -14.51 21.71 43.30
N THR A 718 -14.42 20.71 42.41
CA THR A 718 -15.08 20.77 41.09
C THR A 718 -15.74 19.45 40.68
N LEU A 719 -16.45 19.50 39.57
CA LEU A 719 -17.15 18.38 38.94
C LEU A 719 -16.24 17.72 37.89
N LEU A 720 -15.86 16.47 38.16
CA LEU A 720 -15.13 15.62 37.23
C LEU A 720 -16.08 14.68 36.50
N THR A 721 -15.89 14.53 35.19
CA THR A 721 -16.60 13.56 34.34
C THR A 721 -15.59 12.70 33.57
N LEU A 722 -16.07 11.77 32.73
CA LEU A 722 -15.21 11.14 31.73
C LEU A 722 -15.02 12.12 30.56
N SER A 723 -13.86 12.76 30.49
CA SER A 723 -13.41 13.58 29.36
C SER A 723 -12.73 12.70 28.31
N HIS A 724 -12.96 13.00 27.04
CA HIS A 724 -12.42 12.23 25.92
C HIS A 724 -10.99 12.57 25.61
N GLY A 725 -10.46 13.67 26.14
CA GLY A 725 -9.05 14.04 26.02
C GLY A 725 -8.64 14.63 24.67
N ASP A 726 -9.38 14.34 23.60
CA ASP A 726 -9.15 14.80 22.23
C ASP A 726 -10.46 15.13 21.47
N LEU A 727 -11.57 15.39 22.16
CA LEU A 727 -12.84 15.74 21.52
C LEU A 727 -12.75 17.06 20.74
N HIS A 728 -12.69 16.93 19.41
CA HIS A 728 -12.84 18.01 18.46
C HIS A 728 -13.60 17.48 17.22
N LEU A 729 -14.10 18.37 16.36
CA LEU A 729 -15.04 17.98 15.31
C LEU A 729 -14.41 17.12 14.18
N ASP A 730 -13.10 17.25 13.95
CA ASP A 730 -12.33 16.31 13.12
C ASP A 730 -11.97 14.97 13.81
N ASN A 731 -12.45 14.67 15.02
CA ASN A 731 -12.27 13.34 15.66
C ASN A 731 -13.61 12.61 15.83
N VAL A 732 -14.67 13.13 15.20
CA VAL A 732 -16.00 12.54 15.18
C VAL A 732 -16.36 12.20 13.73
N LEU A 733 -16.74 10.95 13.46
CA LEU A 733 -17.25 10.50 12.15
C LEU A 733 -18.78 10.43 12.17
N CYS A 734 -19.40 10.86 11.08
CA CYS A 734 -20.85 10.87 10.93
C CYS A 734 -21.29 10.54 9.49
N THR A 735 -22.55 10.16 9.28
CA THR A 735 -23.08 9.75 7.96
C THR A 735 -23.45 10.94 7.06
N SER A 736 -23.03 10.91 5.78
CA SER A 736 -23.48 11.88 4.76
C SER A 736 -24.95 11.62 4.37
N GLY A 737 -25.90 12.34 4.95
CA GLY A 737 -27.26 12.37 4.42
C GLY A 737 -28.36 12.67 5.44
N GLY A 738 -29.31 13.51 5.01
CA GLY A 738 -30.42 13.99 5.84
C GLY A 738 -30.05 15.21 6.69
N HIS A 739 -31.08 15.82 7.28
CA HIS A 739 -30.97 16.95 8.23
C HIS A 739 -30.15 16.63 9.48
N LEU A 740 -30.10 15.35 9.90
CA LEU A 740 -29.31 14.91 11.04
C LEU A 740 -28.58 13.60 10.68
N PRO A 741 -27.27 13.44 10.96
CA PRO A 741 -26.56 12.20 10.67
C PRO A 741 -27.19 11.03 11.44
N LYS A 742 -27.38 9.87 10.80
CA LYS A 742 -27.96 8.68 11.47
C LYS A 742 -27.00 8.06 12.48
N THR A 743 -25.71 8.03 12.18
CA THR A 743 -24.66 7.48 13.05
C THR A 743 -23.64 8.57 13.37
N VAL A 744 -23.13 8.55 14.61
CA VAL A 744 -22.05 9.40 15.11
C VAL A 744 -21.08 8.48 15.89
N LEU A 745 -19.79 8.54 15.57
CA LEU A 745 -18.72 7.74 16.17
C LEU A 745 -17.61 8.67 16.66
N ILE A 746 -17.14 8.47 17.90
CA ILE A 746 -16.12 9.29 18.57
C ILE A 746 -14.87 8.40 18.81
N ASP A 747 -13.67 8.98 18.74
CA ASP A 747 -12.45 8.30 19.18
C ASP A 747 -12.39 8.14 20.72
N PHE A 748 -11.68 7.13 21.20
CA PHE A 748 -11.56 6.80 22.63
C PHE A 748 -10.11 6.78 23.13
N GLU A 749 -9.10 7.10 22.30
CA GLU A 749 -7.67 6.90 22.64
C GLU A 749 -7.29 7.60 23.94
N SER A 750 -7.83 8.81 24.18
CA SER A 750 -7.41 9.68 25.28
C SER A 750 -8.46 9.88 26.39
N ALA A 751 -9.49 9.03 26.45
CA ALA A 751 -10.54 9.08 27.46
C ALA A 751 -10.02 8.85 28.91
N HIS A 752 -10.26 9.81 29.80
CA HIS A 752 -9.84 9.83 31.21
C HIS A 752 -10.86 10.57 32.10
N TYR A 753 -10.76 10.45 33.42
CA TYR A 753 -11.53 11.33 34.30
C TYR A 753 -10.85 12.70 34.35
N GLY A 754 -11.63 13.78 34.21
CA GLY A 754 -11.14 15.15 34.19
C GLY A 754 -12.28 16.16 34.31
N HIS A 755 -11.96 17.45 34.29
CA HIS A 755 -12.94 18.52 34.54
C HIS A 755 -14.11 18.51 33.55
N VAL A 756 -15.35 18.72 34.03
CA VAL A 756 -16.57 18.62 33.22
C VAL A 756 -16.64 19.58 32.03
N CYS A 757 -16.03 20.77 32.13
CA CYS A 757 -16.01 21.73 31.01
C CYS A 757 -15.04 21.35 29.89
N LYS A 758 -14.13 20.39 30.12
CA LYS A 758 -12.96 20.14 29.25
C LYS A 758 -13.36 19.75 27.83
N ASP A 759 -14.33 18.85 27.67
CA ASP A 759 -14.81 18.42 26.36
C ASP A 759 -15.67 19.50 25.69
N LEU A 760 -16.47 20.26 26.47
CA LEU A 760 -17.32 21.34 25.99
C LEU A 760 -16.49 22.51 25.43
N ALA A 761 -15.52 22.99 26.20
CA ALA A 761 -14.64 24.08 25.81
C ALA A 761 -13.78 23.75 24.58
N ARG A 762 -13.40 22.47 24.40
CA ARG A 762 -12.68 22.00 23.22
C ARG A 762 -13.56 21.93 21.98
N LEU A 763 -14.83 21.54 22.15
CA LEU A 763 -15.82 21.58 21.08
C LEU A 763 -16.05 23.03 20.60
N GLU A 764 -16.25 23.98 21.52
CA GLU A 764 -16.36 25.42 21.19
C GLU A 764 -15.09 25.94 20.49
N ALA A 765 -13.90 25.66 21.03
CA ALA A 765 -12.64 26.05 20.39
C ALA A 765 -12.47 25.46 18.98
N SER A 766 -12.87 24.20 18.77
CA SER A 766 -12.83 23.53 17.47
C SER A 766 -13.77 24.22 16.46
N VAL A 767 -15.00 24.53 16.86
CA VAL A 767 -15.97 25.27 16.03
C VAL A 767 -15.43 26.64 15.65
N LEU A 768 -14.95 27.42 16.62
CA LEU A 768 -14.53 28.80 16.42
C LEU A 768 -13.20 28.96 15.65
N CYS A 769 -12.29 27.99 15.72
CA CYS A 769 -10.94 28.15 15.18
C CYS A 769 -10.49 27.06 14.20
N GLN A 770 -11.04 25.84 14.23
CA GLN A 770 -10.60 24.73 13.35
C GLN A 770 -11.58 24.50 12.19
N VAL A 771 -12.88 24.48 12.45
CA VAL A 771 -13.90 24.15 11.45
C VAL A 771 -14.08 25.28 10.42
N PHE A 772 -14.04 26.53 10.87
CA PHE A 772 -14.25 27.69 10.01
C PHE A 772 -12.97 28.52 9.86
N THR A 773 -12.90 29.25 8.75
CA THR A 773 -11.92 30.32 8.48
C THR A 773 -12.68 31.64 8.40
N TRP A 774 -12.11 32.70 8.96
CA TRP A 774 -12.76 34.01 9.03
C TRP A 774 -12.03 35.02 8.14
N ASP A 775 -12.79 35.81 7.39
CA ASP A 775 -12.28 37.09 6.90
C ASP A 775 -12.18 38.10 8.06
N GLN A 776 -11.54 39.24 7.82
CA GLN A 776 -11.35 40.26 8.86
C GLN A 776 -12.69 40.75 9.45
N ALA A 777 -13.74 40.90 8.63
CA ALA A 777 -15.00 41.46 9.08
C ALA A 777 -15.77 40.46 9.97
N ALA A 778 -15.78 39.18 9.60
CA ALA A 778 -16.32 38.10 10.43
C ALA A 778 -15.51 37.91 11.72
N ALA A 779 -14.18 37.92 11.63
CA ALA A 779 -13.31 37.84 12.81
C ALA A 779 -13.57 38.99 13.79
N THR A 780 -13.66 40.24 13.31
CA THR A 780 -14.05 41.41 14.10
C THR A 780 -15.42 41.24 14.76
N ARG A 781 -16.46 40.78 14.03
CA ARG A 781 -17.80 40.58 14.61
C ARG A 781 -17.82 39.51 15.70
N ILE A 782 -17.18 38.35 15.46
CA ILE A 782 -17.13 37.24 16.43
C ILE A 782 -16.28 37.64 17.64
N ALA A 783 -15.10 38.21 17.45
CA ALA A 783 -14.23 38.66 18.54
C ALA A 783 -14.92 39.70 19.43
N ALA A 784 -15.58 40.69 18.83
CA ALA A 784 -16.38 41.69 19.54
C ALA A 784 -17.53 41.07 20.36
N ARG A 785 -18.21 40.04 19.83
CA ARG A 785 -19.30 39.35 20.54
C ARG A 785 -18.81 38.45 21.68
N ILE A 786 -17.70 37.74 21.47
CA ILE A 786 -17.07 36.95 22.54
C ILE A 786 -16.58 37.88 23.64
N ALA A 787 -15.93 39.00 23.30
CA ALA A 787 -15.51 40.01 24.27
C ALA A 787 -16.71 40.59 25.06
N ASP A 788 -17.80 40.98 24.39
CA ASP A 788 -19.03 41.40 25.08
C ASP A 788 -19.48 40.32 26.08
N SER A 789 -19.58 39.04 25.67
CA SER A 789 -20.03 37.95 26.55
C SER A 789 -19.10 37.65 27.73
N CYS A 790 -17.82 37.98 27.59
CA CYS A 790 -16.82 37.76 28.63
C CYS A 790 -16.78 38.89 29.65
N PHE A 791 -16.91 40.16 29.22
CA PHE A 791 -16.78 41.35 30.07
C PHE A 791 -18.13 41.95 30.54
N ARG A 792 -19.26 41.56 29.93
CA ARG A 792 -20.59 42.10 30.26
C ARG A 792 -21.53 40.93 30.60
N PRO A 793 -21.82 40.66 31.90
CA PRO A 793 -22.56 39.47 32.31
C PRO A 793 -23.95 39.28 31.69
N GLU A 794 -24.59 40.36 31.24
CA GLU A 794 -25.90 40.36 30.56
C GLU A 794 -25.83 40.15 29.03
N ALA A 795 -24.62 40.16 28.44
CA ALA A 795 -24.45 39.98 27.00
C ALA A 795 -24.34 38.49 26.61
N GLY A 796 -25.34 37.98 25.89
CA GLY A 796 -25.24 36.68 25.22
C GLY A 796 -24.31 36.68 24.00
N LEU A 797 -23.98 35.49 23.49
CA LEU A 797 -23.22 35.37 22.23
C LEU A 797 -24.06 35.70 20.99
N LEU A 798 -25.35 35.34 21.02
CA LEU A 798 -26.27 35.56 19.91
C LEU A 798 -26.70 37.02 19.80
N LEU A 799 -26.92 37.45 18.55
CA LEU A 799 -27.48 38.75 18.20
C LEU A 799 -29.02 38.74 18.33
N PRO A 800 -29.67 39.91 18.46
CA PRO A 800 -31.08 40.06 18.15
C PRO A 800 -31.39 39.50 16.76
N GLN A 801 -32.59 38.93 16.57
CA GLN A 801 -32.91 38.19 15.34
C GLN A 801 -32.80 39.04 14.06
N GLU A 802 -33.06 40.35 14.16
CA GLU A 802 -32.90 41.33 13.06
C GLU A 802 -31.43 41.51 12.63
N ASP A 803 -30.48 41.34 13.55
CA ASP A 803 -29.03 41.44 13.28
C ASP A 803 -28.43 40.07 12.85
N MET A 804 -29.08 38.94 13.15
CA MET A 804 -28.64 37.59 12.74
C MET A 804 -28.69 37.39 11.22
N ASP A 805 -29.57 38.11 10.52
CA ASP A 805 -29.67 38.10 9.06
C ASP A 805 -28.44 38.74 8.38
N LEU A 806 -27.71 39.61 9.09
CA LEU A 806 -26.49 40.27 8.60
C LEU A 806 -25.24 39.38 8.69
N LEU A 807 -25.31 38.26 9.41
CA LEU A 807 -24.22 37.30 9.53
C LEU A 807 -24.14 36.37 8.31
N THR A 808 -22.93 35.91 8.00
CA THR A 808 -22.76 34.77 7.08
C THR A 808 -23.31 33.48 7.71
N HIS A 809 -23.62 32.48 6.88
CA HIS A 809 -24.07 31.16 7.36
C HIS A 809 -23.07 30.54 8.35
N SER A 810 -21.77 30.59 8.06
CA SER A 810 -20.70 30.10 8.95
C SER A 810 -20.67 30.82 10.30
N GLU A 811 -20.85 32.14 10.32
CA GLU A 811 -20.96 32.91 11.58
C GLU A 811 -22.19 32.50 12.39
N ARG A 812 -23.36 32.33 11.75
CA ARG A 812 -24.57 31.86 12.43
C ARG A 812 -24.37 30.47 13.03
N VAL A 813 -23.87 29.51 12.25
CA VAL A 813 -23.62 28.13 12.73
C VAL A 813 -22.63 28.15 13.90
N ALA A 814 -21.52 28.86 13.80
CA ALA A 814 -20.51 28.91 14.85
C ALA A 814 -21.01 29.57 16.14
N LEU A 815 -21.73 30.69 16.06
CA LEU A 815 -22.27 31.39 17.23
C LEU A 815 -23.41 30.60 17.89
N THR A 816 -24.33 30.01 17.12
CA THR A 816 -25.43 29.19 17.67
C THR A 816 -24.89 27.93 18.34
N VAL A 817 -23.94 27.23 17.72
CA VAL A 817 -23.29 26.06 18.34
C VAL A 817 -22.53 26.45 19.60
N SER A 818 -21.75 27.54 19.59
CA SER A 818 -20.98 27.98 20.77
C SER A 818 -21.91 28.40 21.91
N GLN A 819 -22.97 29.15 21.62
CA GLN A 819 -24.03 29.49 22.59
C GLN A 819 -24.64 28.22 23.18
N ARG A 820 -24.97 27.22 22.35
CA ARG A 820 -25.55 25.97 22.83
C ARG A 820 -24.60 25.16 23.72
N VAL A 821 -23.32 25.09 23.37
CA VAL A 821 -22.30 24.42 24.19
C VAL A 821 -22.16 25.08 25.55
N ARG A 822 -22.25 26.42 25.63
CA ARG A 822 -22.26 27.17 26.90
C ARG A 822 -23.53 26.94 27.72
N GLU A 823 -24.72 26.92 27.11
CA GLU A 823 -25.96 26.55 27.79
C GLU A 823 -25.91 25.12 28.38
N ILE A 824 -25.31 24.18 27.65
CA ILE A 824 -25.08 22.81 28.14
C ILE A 824 -24.08 22.82 29.31
N ALA A 825 -23.03 23.65 29.26
CA ALA A 825 -22.11 23.82 30.37
C ALA A 825 -22.81 24.38 31.63
N GLU A 826 -23.59 25.46 31.49
CA GLU A 826 -24.38 26.03 32.59
C GLU A 826 -25.36 24.99 33.16
N GLY A 827 -26.04 24.23 32.29
CA GLY A 827 -26.95 23.14 32.67
C GLY A 827 -26.29 21.89 33.28
N CYS A 828 -24.95 21.74 33.17
CA CYS A 828 -24.21 20.69 33.87
C CYS A 828 -23.91 21.04 35.33
N GLY A 829 -24.09 22.30 35.74
CA GLY A 829 -23.99 22.73 37.14
C GLY A 829 -25.04 22.02 38.01
N GLN A 830 -24.63 21.58 39.19
CA GLN A 830 -25.55 21.04 40.20
C GLN A 830 -25.96 22.18 41.14
N GLY A 831 -27.16 22.13 41.73
CA GLY A 831 -27.73 23.29 42.45
C GLY A 831 -26.87 23.87 43.60
N HIS A 832 -26.00 23.08 44.22
CA HIS A 832 -25.04 23.54 45.23
C HIS A 832 -23.58 23.62 44.73
N TRP A 833 -23.35 23.25 43.46
CA TRP A 833 -22.05 23.24 42.77
C TRP A 833 -22.25 23.70 41.30
N PRO A 834 -22.58 24.98 41.08
CA PRO A 834 -22.66 25.54 39.73
C PRO A 834 -21.25 25.59 39.11
N ILE A 835 -21.17 25.36 37.81
CA ILE A 835 -19.94 25.61 37.05
C ILE A 835 -19.79 27.13 36.94
N ARG A 836 -18.66 27.68 37.42
CA ARG A 836 -18.39 29.12 37.36
C ARG A 836 -18.02 29.55 35.93
N LYS A 837 -18.31 30.80 35.55
CA LYS A 837 -17.98 31.32 34.21
C LYS A 837 -16.46 31.30 33.98
N GLU A 838 -15.69 31.55 35.03
CA GLU A 838 -14.23 31.55 35.07
C GLU A 838 -13.66 30.15 34.81
N GLU A 839 -14.29 29.08 35.33
CA GLU A 839 -13.86 27.69 35.07
C GLU A 839 -14.02 27.32 33.59
N TYR A 840 -15.12 27.75 32.98
CA TYR A 840 -15.36 27.54 31.55
C TYR A 840 -14.43 28.38 30.68
N GLN A 841 -14.22 29.66 31.02
CA GLN A 841 -13.27 30.54 30.33
C GLN A 841 -11.84 30.02 30.43
N LEU A 842 -11.42 29.50 31.59
CA LEU A 842 -10.10 28.87 31.78
C LEU A 842 -9.97 27.60 30.93
N ALA A 843 -11.00 26.76 30.89
CA ALA A 843 -11.04 25.58 30.03
C ALA A 843 -10.90 25.94 28.54
N LEU A 844 -11.58 27.00 28.10
CA LEU A 844 -11.57 27.50 26.72
C LEU A 844 -10.23 28.13 26.36
N ALA A 845 -9.62 28.92 27.26
CA ALA A 845 -8.26 29.43 27.08
C ALA A 845 -7.23 28.28 27.00
N GLY A 846 -7.34 27.27 27.87
CA GLY A 846 -6.50 26.06 27.84
C GLY A 846 -6.66 25.24 26.56
N ALA A 847 -7.80 25.33 25.90
CA ALA A 847 -8.05 24.74 24.58
C ALA A 847 -7.49 25.58 23.42
N LEU A 848 -7.62 26.92 23.47
CA LEU A 848 -7.27 27.82 22.37
C LEU A 848 -5.76 28.13 22.29
N ILE A 849 -5.09 28.39 23.41
CA ILE A 849 -3.67 28.82 23.41
C ILE A 849 -2.77 27.84 22.64
N PRO A 850 -2.88 26.50 22.80
CA PRO A 850 -2.05 25.56 22.06
C PRO A 850 -2.32 25.53 20.54
N MET A 851 -3.43 26.06 20.03
CA MET A 851 -3.72 26.09 18.59
C MET A 851 -2.76 26.96 17.79
N ALA A 852 -2.12 27.96 18.42
CA ALA A 852 -1.17 28.86 17.78
C ALA A 852 -0.04 28.14 17.03
N ARG A 853 0.27 26.89 17.42
CA ARG A 853 1.33 26.05 16.83
C ARG A 853 0.85 24.86 16.00
N TYR A 854 -0.42 24.82 15.56
CA TYR A 854 -0.89 23.73 14.69
C TYR A 854 -0.59 24.07 13.23
N SER A 855 0.38 23.37 12.64
CA SER A 855 0.69 23.48 11.21
C SER A 855 -0.45 23.00 10.31
N THR A 856 -1.37 22.18 10.81
CA THR A 856 -2.62 21.83 10.14
C THR A 856 -3.64 22.97 10.06
N MET A 857 -3.45 24.05 10.83
CA MET A 857 -4.32 25.23 10.81
C MET A 857 -3.71 26.36 9.98
N SER A 858 -4.55 27.05 9.21
CA SER A 858 -4.14 28.22 8.45
C SER A 858 -3.65 29.35 9.39
N VAL A 859 -2.77 30.22 8.89
CA VAL A 859 -2.25 31.36 9.66
C VAL A 859 -3.38 32.26 10.22
N PRO A 860 -4.46 32.59 9.47
CA PRO A 860 -5.61 33.32 10.02
C PRO A 860 -6.31 32.61 11.19
N GLN A 861 -6.50 31.29 11.11
CA GLN A 861 -7.11 30.51 12.20
C GLN A 861 -6.26 30.51 13.47
N ARG A 862 -4.93 30.38 13.31
CA ARG A 862 -3.98 30.46 14.44
C ARG A 862 -3.98 31.84 15.09
N TRP A 863 -4.00 32.90 14.29
CA TRP A 863 -4.14 34.28 14.79
C TRP A 863 -5.49 34.56 15.46
N PHE A 864 -6.57 33.95 14.97
CA PHE A 864 -7.88 34.06 15.61
C PHE A 864 -7.93 33.31 16.95
N ALA A 865 -7.31 32.13 17.07
CA ALA A 865 -7.18 31.44 18.35
C ALA A 865 -6.40 32.26 19.39
N ILE A 866 -5.33 32.96 18.97
CA ILE A 866 -4.60 33.92 19.82
C ILE A 866 -5.51 35.09 20.24
N THR A 867 -6.30 35.63 19.30
CA THR A 867 -7.28 36.70 19.57
C THR A 867 -8.27 36.30 20.67
N LEU A 868 -8.91 35.13 20.53
CA LEU A 868 -9.86 34.62 21.51
C LEU A 868 -9.20 34.29 22.85
N SER A 869 -8.01 33.71 22.84
CA SER A 869 -7.22 33.47 24.07
C SER A 869 -6.92 34.78 24.80
N THR A 870 -6.60 35.84 24.08
CA THR A 870 -6.28 37.17 24.64
C THR A 870 -7.50 37.78 25.32
N ILE A 871 -8.68 37.69 24.68
CA ILE A 871 -9.96 38.12 25.25
C ILE A 871 -10.27 37.35 26.55
N LEU A 872 -10.15 36.02 26.52
CA LEU A 872 -10.45 35.16 27.67
C LEU A 872 -9.49 35.38 28.84
N CYS A 873 -8.18 35.44 28.60
CA CYS A 873 -7.19 35.69 29.64
C CYS A 873 -7.37 37.09 30.27
N SER A 874 -7.66 38.11 29.45
CA SER A 874 -7.91 39.47 29.96
C SER A 874 -9.21 39.56 30.76
N ALA A 875 -10.26 38.83 30.36
CA ALA A 875 -11.51 38.75 31.13
C ALA A 875 -11.34 38.01 32.46
N LEU A 876 -10.66 36.86 32.46
CA LEU A 876 -10.31 36.12 33.69
C LEU A 876 -9.53 37.01 34.66
N GLN A 877 -8.50 37.70 34.17
CA GLN A 877 -7.68 38.60 34.98
C GLN A 877 -8.52 39.76 35.56
N HIS A 878 -9.43 40.33 34.77
CA HIS A 878 -10.32 41.39 35.22
C HIS A 878 -11.30 40.91 36.30
N HIS A 879 -11.91 39.74 36.12
CA HIS A 879 -12.84 39.15 37.11
C HIS A 879 -12.13 38.81 38.42
N TRP A 880 -10.91 38.26 38.36
CA TRP A 880 -10.12 37.96 39.56
C TRP A 880 -9.71 39.22 40.31
N GLN A 881 -9.36 40.31 39.60
CA GLN A 881 -9.10 41.61 40.23
C GLN A 881 -10.33 42.22 40.90
N LEU A 882 -11.53 42.07 40.31
CA LEU A 882 -12.77 42.51 40.93
C LEU A 882 -13.11 41.68 42.18
N ALA A 883 -12.95 40.35 42.11
CA ALA A 883 -13.16 39.47 43.26
C ALA A 883 -12.21 39.81 44.43
N ASP A 884 -10.91 39.99 44.16
CA ASP A 884 -9.93 40.42 45.17
C ASP A 884 -10.25 41.80 45.79
N TRP A 885 -10.99 42.67 45.08
CA TRP A 885 -11.44 43.97 45.59
C TRP A 885 -12.73 43.87 46.41
N GLU A 886 -13.68 43.02 46.00
CA GLU A 886 -14.94 42.81 46.71
C GLU A 886 -14.77 41.96 47.99
N GLY A 887 -13.85 40.98 47.99
CA GLY A 887 -13.46 40.20 49.17
C GLY A 887 -12.61 40.97 50.20
N GLY A 888 -12.14 42.17 49.86
CA GLY A 888 -11.31 43.00 50.74
C GLY A 888 -12.05 43.71 51.88
N ASP A 889 -13.39 43.72 51.87
CA ASP A 889 -14.27 44.41 52.83
C ASP A 889 -15.10 43.45 53.72
N ALA A 890 -14.73 42.15 53.79
CA ALA A 890 -15.43 41.08 54.51
C ALA A 890 -14.83 40.71 55.88
#